data_AF-A0A7H9HT25-F1
#
_entry.id   AF-A0A7H9HT25-F1
#
_cell.length_a   1.000
_cell.length_b   1.000
_cell.length_c   1.000
_cell.angle_alpha   90.00
_cell.angle_beta   90.00
_cell.angle_gamma   90.00
#
_symmetry.space_group_name_H-M   'P 1'
#
loop_
_entity.id
_entity.type
_entity.pdbx_description
1 polymer ?
#
loop_
_entity_poly.entity_id
_entity_poly.type
_entity_poly.pdbx_seq_one_letter_code
_entity_poly.pdbx_strand_id
1 'polypeptide(L)'
;MTVDQKYWEDLKPFQVDVPSRDPELNKKQYLLKDRSASKFDLEATVKRFEHLLSLSGLFRHFIESKATKDDRFKRVLEVLEGDRKGNGQKSGGHQDKRRRKTEREEDAELLRGEEAEETGLDDIAFQFTESPKFINGTLRSYQVQGLNWLISLHQNGIAGILADEMGLGKTLQTIAFLGYLRYIEKNPGPFLVIAPKSTLNNWLRELNRWTPEVNAFILQGTKEERSEIVRNKLLACDFDVAVASYEIIIREKSSFKKIDWQYIVIDEAHRIKNEESMLSQVLREFSSKNRLLITGTPLQNNLHELWALLNFLLPDIFADSQDFDAWFSSETTDEDQDKVVKQLHTVLQPFLLRRIKSDVEKSLLPKKELNVYVGMSAMQKKWYKQILEKDLDAVNASNGIKESKTRLLNIVMQLRKCCNHPYLFDGAEPGPPYTTDEHLVYNSAKLKVLDRLLKKLKEQGSRVLIFSQMSRVLDILEDYCYFREFEYCRIDGATDHEERIKAIDEYNKPDSSKFLFLLTTRAGGLGINLTTADVVVLFDSDWNPQADLQAMDRAHRIGQKKQVKVFRFVTDNSVEEKILERATQKLRLDQLVIQQNRISAQKKKENKGDSKDALLSMIQHGAADVFKSATSSSRGSPQPDAEAEDAEFDLDALLAKSQDKTQSLNQKYSALGLDDLQKFNQDSAYEWNGQDFKKRTQKDIISPLWINPTKRERKENYSVDGYYKDVLQTGRASTPSHPRMPRPHAFYSHQLQPPQLKMLYEKERMWTAKKTEYEPNMEDVKATYGDITDEEERNKKLELLKISISNAQPLTEEEEKLKSEWEKQGFTNWTKTEFRKFITASGKYGRNSIYAISTELAPGKTVDEVREYAKAFWSNVERVEDYEKHLKFIEAEEEKIKRIKLQQEALRRKISQYSNPLCDLKLKHPPSTNNKRTFSEEEDRFILLMLFKYGLDREDVYELTRDEIRDCPLFELDFYFQSRTPVELARRATTLLQCLEKEFNTGLPLDEDLQNRLKEEDESGKRVRDEMEKEDHKENPTNSTTNEEDKENEPEQSELAQKKVKVE
;
A
#
# COMPACT_ATOMS: atom_id res chain seq x y z
N MET A 1 16.61 13.03 -37.05
CA MET A 1 16.52 11.85 -37.94
C MET A 1 15.63 12.24 -39.10
N THR A 2 16.17 12.30 -40.31
CA THR A 2 15.38 12.49 -41.53
C THR A 2 14.58 11.22 -41.78
N VAL A 3 13.26 11.29 -41.69
CA VAL A 3 12.35 10.16 -41.97
C VAL A 3 12.50 9.80 -43.45
N ASP A 4 12.61 8.51 -43.75
CA ASP A 4 12.88 8.01 -45.10
C ASP A 4 11.75 8.42 -46.06
N GLN A 5 12.09 8.86 -47.27
CA GLN A 5 11.11 9.40 -48.22
C GLN A 5 10.05 8.34 -48.59
N LYS A 6 10.47 7.07 -48.61
CA LYS A 6 9.63 5.90 -48.82
C LYS A 6 8.50 5.76 -47.79
N TYR A 7 8.76 6.10 -46.52
CA TYR A 7 7.75 6.04 -45.47
C TYR A 7 6.58 6.98 -45.75
N TRP A 8 6.88 8.22 -46.15
CA TRP A 8 5.85 9.20 -46.48
C TRP A 8 5.02 8.80 -47.69
N GLU A 9 5.63 8.12 -48.67
CA GLU A 9 4.91 7.57 -49.83
C GLU A 9 3.99 6.41 -49.44
N ASP A 10 4.47 5.48 -48.62
CA ASP A 10 3.69 4.34 -48.10
C ASP A 10 2.55 4.79 -47.17
N LEU A 11 2.67 5.96 -46.53
CA LEU A 11 1.67 6.53 -45.62
C LEU A 11 0.55 7.31 -46.33
N LYS A 12 0.80 7.89 -47.52
CA LYS A 12 -0.20 8.69 -48.28
C LYS A 12 -1.58 8.03 -48.40
N PRO A 13 -1.71 6.73 -48.69
CA PRO A 13 -3.03 6.06 -48.77
C PRO A 13 -3.78 6.05 -47.44
N PHE A 14 -3.07 6.03 -46.31
CA PHE A 14 -3.65 5.96 -44.97
C PHE A 14 -4.08 7.33 -44.42
N GLN A 15 -3.55 8.42 -44.98
CA GLN A 15 -3.88 9.79 -44.57
C GLN A 15 -5.18 10.31 -45.18
N VAL A 16 -5.69 9.66 -46.23
CA VAL A 16 -6.99 9.99 -46.81
C VAL A 16 -8.07 9.79 -45.74
N ASP A 17 -8.95 10.78 -45.58
CA ASP A 17 -10.07 10.83 -44.61
C ASP A 17 -9.70 10.81 -43.12
N VAL A 18 -8.42 10.99 -42.75
CA VAL A 18 -8.05 11.22 -41.34
C VAL A 18 -8.48 12.65 -40.97
N PRO A 19 -9.22 12.86 -39.85
CA PRO A 19 -9.69 14.20 -39.46
C PRO A 19 -8.54 15.22 -39.40
N SER A 20 -8.78 16.41 -39.94
CA SER A 20 -7.78 17.50 -39.91
C SER A 20 -7.45 17.89 -38.48
N ARG A 21 -6.18 18.20 -38.21
CA ARG A 21 -5.66 18.61 -36.90
C ARG A 21 -6.10 20.04 -36.53
N ASP A 22 -7.40 20.24 -36.34
CA ASP A 22 -7.99 21.50 -35.92
C ASP A 22 -8.27 21.47 -34.41
N PRO A 23 -7.56 22.29 -33.60
CA PRO A 23 -7.76 22.36 -32.16
C PRO A 23 -9.20 22.71 -31.76
N GLU A 24 -9.96 23.44 -32.57
CA GLU A 24 -11.35 23.79 -32.24
C GLU A 24 -12.30 22.60 -32.37
N LEU A 25 -12.11 21.76 -33.40
CA LEU A 25 -12.83 20.50 -33.56
C LEU A 25 -12.46 19.53 -32.44
N ASN A 26 -11.17 19.42 -32.12
CA ASN A 26 -10.70 18.58 -31.02
C ASN A 26 -11.29 19.02 -29.67
N LYS A 27 -11.38 20.32 -29.38
CA LYS A 27 -12.04 20.80 -28.15
C LYS A 27 -13.49 20.34 -28.04
N LYS A 28 -14.23 20.31 -29.15
CA LYS A 28 -15.63 19.83 -29.17
C LYS A 28 -15.74 18.31 -28.96
N GLN A 29 -14.71 17.55 -29.34
CA GLN A 29 -14.68 16.09 -29.23
C GLN A 29 -14.07 15.60 -27.91
N TYR A 30 -13.01 16.26 -27.43
CA TYR A 30 -12.20 15.81 -26.30
C TYR A 30 -12.75 16.28 -24.96
N LEU A 31 -13.37 17.47 -24.89
CA LEU A 31 -13.87 18.02 -23.63
C LEU A 31 -15.28 17.49 -23.30
N LEU A 32 -15.47 17.06 -22.05
CA LEU A 32 -16.79 16.66 -21.57
C LEU A 32 -17.75 17.87 -21.55
N LYS A 33 -18.88 17.75 -22.28
CA LYS A 33 -19.87 18.83 -22.46
C LYS A 33 -20.78 19.06 -21.24
N ASP A 34 -20.90 18.10 -20.33
CA ASP A 34 -21.65 18.22 -19.07
C ASP A 34 -21.02 17.35 -17.96
N ARG A 35 -21.02 17.85 -16.71
CA ARG A 35 -20.47 17.14 -15.54
C ARG A 35 -21.38 16.01 -15.03
N SER A 36 -22.62 15.92 -15.52
CA SER A 36 -23.62 14.93 -15.12
C SER A 36 -23.85 13.94 -16.26
N ALA A 37 -23.54 12.67 -15.98
CA ALA A 37 -23.76 11.49 -16.82
C ALA A 37 -22.77 11.28 -17.98
N SER A 38 -21.79 10.40 -17.72
CA SER A 38 -21.33 9.47 -18.77
C SER A 38 -22.57 8.89 -19.44
N LYS A 39 -22.75 9.15 -20.74
CA LYS A 39 -23.82 8.51 -21.53
C LYS A 39 -23.54 7.01 -21.45
N PHE A 40 -24.39 6.28 -20.74
CA PHE A 40 -24.34 4.83 -20.74
C PHE A 40 -24.63 4.35 -22.17
N ASP A 41 -23.60 3.90 -22.86
CA ASP A 41 -23.69 3.39 -24.22
C ASP A 41 -24.26 1.98 -24.17
N LEU A 42 -25.58 1.89 -24.41
CA LEU A 42 -26.33 0.63 -24.34
C LEU A 42 -25.80 -0.38 -25.36
N GLU A 43 -25.51 0.08 -26.58
CA GLU A 43 -25.11 -0.78 -27.71
C GLU A 43 -23.70 -1.34 -27.51
N ALA A 44 -22.75 -0.49 -27.12
CA ALA A 44 -21.40 -0.94 -26.80
C ALA A 44 -21.38 -1.91 -25.60
N THR A 45 -22.26 -1.69 -24.62
CA THR A 45 -22.38 -2.57 -23.45
C THR A 45 -23.02 -3.92 -23.82
N VAL A 46 -24.02 -3.94 -24.70
CA VAL A 46 -24.64 -5.17 -25.23
C VAL A 46 -23.59 -5.99 -25.98
N LYS A 47 -22.87 -5.40 -26.95
CA LYS A 47 -21.83 -6.10 -27.73
C LYS A 47 -20.74 -6.70 -26.83
N ARG A 48 -20.30 -5.93 -25.82
CA ARG A 48 -19.35 -6.40 -24.81
C ARG A 48 -19.91 -7.61 -24.06
N PHE A 49 -21.15 -7.56 -23.61
CA PHE A 49 -21.77 -8.64 -22.84
C PHE A 49 -22.02 -9.90 -23.67
N GLU A 50 -22.39 -9.77 -24.94
CA GLU A 50 -22.51 -10.91 -25.87
C GLU A 50 -21.18 -11.66 -25.97
N HIS A 51 -20.09 -10.93 -26.17
CA HIS A 51 -18.77 -11.54 -26.24
C HIS A 51 -18.39 -12.19 -24.90
N LEU A 52 -18.60 -11.53 -23.77
CA LEU A 52 -18.29 -12.08 -22.44
C LEU A 52 -19.08 -13.36 -22.13
N LEU A 53 -20.37 -13.38 -22.47
CA LEU A 53 -21.23 -14.55 -22.30
C LEU A 53 -20.85 -15.70 -23.24
N SER A 54 -20.28 -15.39 -24.42
CA SER A 54 -19.72 -16.41 -25.32
C SER A 54 -18.45 -17.06 -24.76
N LEU A 55 -17.64 -16.30 -24.03
CA LEU A 55 -16.38 -16.78 -23.44
C LEU A 55 -16.63 -17.67 -22.21
N SER A 56 -17.54 -17.26 -21.32
CA SER A 56 -17.87 -18.05 -20.14
C SER A 56 -19.23 -17.69 -19.55
N GLY A 57 -19.99 -18.73 -19.16
CA GLY A 57 -21.21 -18.58 -18.38
C GLY A 57 -21.00 -17.96 -16.98
N LEU A 58 -19.76 -17.85 -16.51
CA LEU A 58 -19.43 -17.22 -15.23
C LEU A 58 -19.73 -15.72 -15.22
N PHE A 59 -19.55 -15.03 -16.35
CA PHE A 59 -19.88 -13.60 -16.44
C PHE A 59 -21.37 -13.35 -16.23
N ARG A 60 -22.22 -14.32 -16.58
CA ARG A 60 -23.67 -14.24 -16.38
C ARG A 60 -24.02 -14.04 -14.90
N HIS A 61 -23.34 -14.74 -13.98
CA HIS A 61 -23.57 -14.60 -12.55
C HIS A 61 -23.29 -13.17 -12.05
N PHE A 62 -22.17 -12.57 -12.47
CA PHE A 62 -21.83 -11.19 -12.10
C PHE A 62 -22.77 -10.16 -12.72
N ILE A 63 -23.17 -10.38 -13.99
CA ILE A 63 -24.12 -9.50 -14.69
C ILE A 63 -25.51 -9.59 -14.05
N GLU A 64 -26.00 -10.79 -13.71
CA GLU A 64 -27.30 -11.00 -13.05
C GLU A 64 -27.30 -10.40 -11.64
N SER A 65 -26.25 -10.62 -10.84
CA SER A 65 -26.07 -9.98 -9.53
C SER A 65 -26.18 -8.46 -9.66
N LYS A 66 -25.48 -7.87 -10.64
CA LYS A 66 -25.49 -6.42 -10.84
C LYS A 66 -26.82 -5.90 -11.41
N ALA A 67 -27.50 -6.66 -12.25
CA ALA A 67 -28.83 -6.34 -12.75
C ALA A 67 -29.89 -6.29 -11.65
N THR A 68 -29.66 -6.96 -10.50
CA THR A 68 -30.52 -6.77 -9.32
C THR A 68 -30.33 -5.41 -8.64
N LYS A 69 -29.16 -4.79 -8.79
CA LYS A 69 -28.78 -3.51 -8.18
C LYS A 69 -28.98 -2.30 -9.11
N ASP A 70 -28.85 -2.46 -10.44
CA ASP A 70 -28.93 -1.36 -11.42
C ASP A 70 -29.92 -1.66 -12.57
N ASP A 71 -30.99 -0.85 -12.66
CA ASP A 71 -32.05 -0.96 -13.66
C ASP A 71 -31.57 -0.84 -15.11
N ARG A 72 -30.43 -0.16 -15.36
CA ARG A 72 -29.86 -0.04 -16.71
C ARG A 72 -29.31 -1.36 -17.21
N PHE A 73 -28.63 -2.10 -16.32
CA PHE A 73 -28.08 -3.42 -16.64
C PHE A 73 -29.19 -4.46 -16.78
N LYS A 74 -30.30 -4.29 -16.05
CA LYS A 74 -31.51 -5.11 -16.25
C LYS A 74 -32.09 -4.94 -17.67
N ARG A 75 -32.16 -3.73 -18.20
CA ARG A 75 -32.58 -3.50 -19.60
C ARG A 75 -31.64 -4.13 -20.62
N VAL A 76 -30.33 -4.05 -20.40
CA VAL A 76 -29.33 -4.70 -21.26
C VAL A 76 -29.53 -6.23 -21.24
N LEU A 77 -29.76 -6.82 -20.06
CA LEU A 77 -30.05 -8.25 -19.92
C LEU A 77 -31.38 -8.62 -20.57
N GLU A 78 -32.41 -7.78 -20.47
CA GLU A 78 -33.71 -7.97 -21.12
C GLU A 78 -33.62 -7.90 -22.64
N VAL A 79 -32.73 -7.09 -23.22
CA VAL A 79 -32.48 -7.08 -24.67
C VAL A 79 -31.77 -8.38 -25.09
N LEU A 80 -30.72 -8.78 -24.35
CA LEU A 80 -30.00 -10.04 -24.56
C LEU A 80 -30.90 -11.29 -24.40
N GLU A 81 -31.90 -11.23 -23.51
CA GLU A 81 -32.89 -12.29 -23.30
C GLU A 81 -34.15 -12.15 -24.17
N GLY A 82 -34.45 -10.94 -24.64
CA GLY A 82 -35.62 -10.59 -25.44
C GLY A 82 -35.54 -11.19 -26.83
N ASP A 83 -34.34 -11.22 -27.42
CA ASP A 83 -34.04 -12.01 -28.62
C ASP A 83 -34.26 -13.51 -28.41
N ARG A 84 -34.34 -14.00 -27.16
CA ARG A 84 -34.67 -15.40 -26.83
C ARG A 84 -36.13 -15.64 -26.42
N LYS A 85 -36.92 -14.59 -26.12
CA LYS A 85 -38.25 -14.69 -25.48
C LYS A 85 -39.45 -14.41 -26.39
N GLY A 86 -39.24 -14.20 -27.69
CA GLY A 86 -40.32 -14.16 -28.68
C GLY A 86 -40.90 -15.53 -29.04
N ASN A 87 -41.61 -16.21 -28.12
CA ASN A 87 -42.84 -17.01 -28.39
C ASN A 87 -43.23 -17.98 -27.25
N GLY A 88 -44.29 -17.59 -26.51
CA GLY A 88 -45.53 -18.37 -26.28
C GLY A 88 -45.50 -19.69 -25.49
N GLN A 89 -46.20 -19.70 -24.35
CA GLN A 89 -46.52 -20.82 -23.45
C GLN A 89 -46.99 -22.13 -24.12
N LYS A 90 -46.48 -23.27 -23.63
CA LYS A 90 -47.28 -24.43 -23.16
C LYS A 90 -46.45 -25.45 -22.37
N SER A 91 -47.16 -26.15 -21.50
CA SER A 91 -46.72 -27.02 -20.39
C SER A 91 -45.92 -28.27 -20.76
N GLY A 92 -45.03 -28.66 -19.83
CA GLY A 92 -44.74 -30.06 -19.47
C GLY A 92 -43.62 -30.75 -20.24
N GLY A 93 -42.63 -31.28 -19.49
CA GLY A 93 -41.67 -32.27 -19.99
C GLY A 93 -40.23 -31.77 -20.05
N HIS A 94 -39.39 -32.32 -19.18
CA HIS A 94 -37.96 -32.10 -19.09
C HIS A 94 -37.26 -32.89 -20.21
N GLN A 95 -36.63 -32.24 -21.21
CA GLN A 95 -35.55 -32.79 -22.03
C GLN A 95 -34.90 -31.72 -22.95
N ASP A 96 -33.56 -31.75 -22.98
CA ASP A 96 -32.57 -31.13 -23.90
C ASP A 96 -32.90 -29.78 -24.58
N LYS A 97 -32.33 -28.67 -24.07
CA LYS A 97 -32.51 -27.31 -24.60
C LYS A 97 -31.50 -26.94 -25.69
N ARG A 98 -31.57 -27.58 -26.85
CA ARG A 98 -31.21 -26.93 -28.13
C ARG A 98 -32.45 -26.95 -29.02
N ARG A 99 -33.18 -25.83 -29.05
CA ARG A 99 -34.34 -25.65 -29.93
C ARG A 99 -33.81 -25.52 -31.36
N ARG A 100 -34.32 -26.33 -32.30
CA ARG A 100 -34.11 -26.09 -33.74
C ARG A 100 -34.78 -24.75 -34.09
N LYS A 101 -34.06 -23.89 -34.83
CA LYS A 101 -34.59 -22.64 -35.38
C LYS A 101 -35.80 -22.94 -36.29
N THR A 102 -36.72 -22.01 -36.40
CA THR A 102 -37.88 -22.15 -37.31
C THR A 102 -37.49 -21.75 -38.73
N GLU A 103 -38.09 -22.36 -39.76
CA GLU A 103 -37.81 -22.06 -41.18
C GLU A 103 -37.88 -20.55 -41.48
N ARG A 104 -38.83 -19.83 -40.89
CA ARG A 104 -38.97 -18.37 -41.05
C ARG A 104 -37.87 -17.56 -40.35
N GLU A 105 -37.30 -18.09 -39.27
CA GLU A 105 -36.21 -17.45 -38.51
C GLU A 105 -34.86 -17.73 -39.17
N GLU A 106 -34.69 -18.95 -39.71
CA GLU A 106 -33.57 -19.34 -40.54
C GLU A 106 -33.58 -18.56 -41.87
N ASP A 107 -34.75 -18.40 -42.52
CA ASP A 107 -34.91 -17.56 -43.72
C ASP A 107 -34.68 -16.07 -43.44
N ALA A 108 -35.07 -15.55 -42.27
CA ALA A 108 -34.84 -14.15 -41.91
C ALA A 108 -33.39 -13.85 -41.49
N GLU A 109 -32.65 -14.88 -41.04
CA GLU A 109 -31.21 -14.82 -40.78
C GLU A 109 -30.42 -15.01 -42.08
N LEU A 110 -30.88 -15.88 -42.98
CA LEU A 110 -30.35 -16.03 -44.34
C LEU A 110 -30.59 -14.77 -45.18
N LEU A 111 -31.76 -14.14 -45.11
CA LEU A 111 -32.03 -12.85 -45.78
C LEU A 111 -31.18 -11.72 -45.19
N ARG A 112 -30.95 -11.69 -43.86
CA ARG A 112 -30.00 -10.74 -43.25
C ARG A 112 -28.55 -11.05 -43.63
N GLY A 113 -28.21 -12.32 -43.82
CA GLY A 113 -26.93 -12.78 -44.35
C GLY A 113 -26.75 -12.41 -45.83
N GLU A 114 -27.78 -12.57 -46.66
CA GLU A 114 -27.78 -12.21 -48.08
C GLU A 114 -27.76 -10.68 -48.29
N GLU A 115 -28.46 -9.90 -47.46
CA GLU A 115 -28.35 -8.43 -47.44
C GLU A 115 -26.94 -7.96 -46.98
N ALA A 116 -26.28 -8.70 -46.08
CA ALA A 116 -24.89 -8.44 -45.70
C ALA A 116 -23.90 -8.84 -46.82
N GLU A 117 -24.16 -9.95 -47.53
CA GLU A 117 -23.39 -10.41 -48.69
C GLU A 117 -23.50 -9.44 -49.89
N GLU A 118 -24.66 -8.82 -50.14
CA GLU A 118 -24.84 -7.79 -51.19
C GLU A 118 -24.06 -6.48 -50.91
N THR A 119 -23.74 -6.19 -49.65
CA THR A 119 -22.92 -5.01 -49.26
C THR A 119 -21.41 -5.29 -49.22
N GLY A 120 -20.97 -6.54 -49.40
CA GLY A 120 -19.55 -6.93 -49.38
C GLY A 120 -18.86 -6.75 -48.01
N LEU A 121 -19.63 -6.54 -46.94
CA LEU A 121 -19.14 -6.49 -45.57
C LEU A 121 -19.33 -7.86 -44.91
N ASP A 122 -18.55 -8.84 -45.34
CA ASP A 122 -18.31 -10.00 -44.47
C ASP A 122 -17.68 -9.47 -43.17
N ASP A 123 -18.18 -9.93 -42.04
CA ASP A 123 -17.71 -9.69 -40.67
C ASP A 123 -16.34 -10.41 -40.43
N ILE A 124 -15.43 -10.32 -41.40
CA ILE A 124 -14.03 -10.75 -41.26
C ILE A 124 -13.38 -9.74 -40.34
N ALA A 125 -13.26 -10.10 -39.06
CA ALA A 125 -12.48 -9.36 -38.08
C ALA A 125 -11.16 -8.90 -38.72
N PHE A 126 -11.02 -7.59 -38.92
CA PHE A 126 -9.87 -7.02 -39.61
C PHE A 126 -8.57 -7.50 -38.94
N GLN A 127 -7.74 -8.22 -39.68
CA GLN A 127 -6.50 -8.83 -39.19
C GLN A 127 -5.35 -8.51 -40.13
N PHE A 128 -4.24 -8.08 -39.55
CA PHE A 128 -3.00 -7.92 -40.28
C PHE A 128 -2.30 -9.26 -40.44
N THR A 129 -2.02 -9.67 -41.68
CA THR A 129 -1.15 -10.81 -41.98
C THR A 129 0.33 -10.41 -41.96
N GLU A 130 0.62 -9.15 -42.27
CA GLU A 130 1.96 -8.57 -42.37
C GLU A 130 2.10 -7.33 -41.48
N SER A 131 3.32 -6.79 -41.37
CA SER A 131 3.54 -5.53 -40.65
C SER A 131 2.77 -4.38 -41.30
N PRO A 132 1.99 -3.58 -40.54
CA PRO A 132 1.29 -2.43 -41.10
C PRO A 132 2.25 -1.40 -41.69
N LYS A 133 1.91 -0.84 -42.85
CA LYS A 133 2.78 0.12 -43.58
C LYS A 133 2.91 1.48 -42.91
N PHE A 134 1.97 1.87 -42.05
CA PHE A 134 2.06 3.12 -41.29
C PHE A 134 3.12 3.07 -40.17
N ILE A 135 3.69 1.90 -39.88
CA ILE A 135 4.84 1.76 -38.98
C ILE A 135 6.12 1.99 -39.76
N ASN A 136 6.94 2.92 -39.28
CA ASN A 136 8.26 3.20 -39.83
C ASN A 136 9.29 2.10 -39.45
N GLY A 137 9.11 0.92 -40.05
CA GLY A 137 9.91 -0.29 -39.90
C GLY A 137 9.04 -1.55 -39.86
N THR A 138 9.62 -2.68 -39.45
CA THR A 138 8.94 -3.98 -39.55
C THR A 138 8.67 -4.61 -38.19
N LEU A 139 7.41 -4.92 -37.90
CA LEU A 139 7.01 -5.75 -36.77
C LEU A 139 7.45 -7.21 -36.98
N ARG A 140 7.79 -7.90 -35.88
CA ARG A 140 7.98 -9.36 -35.87
C ARG A 140 6.64 -10.08 -35.98
N SER A 141 6.64 -11.32 -36.44
CA SER A 141 5.42 -12.14 -36.61
C SER A 141 4.58 -12.22 -35.32
N TYR A 142 5.21 -12.45 -34.17
CA TYR A 142 4.51 -12.48 -32.89
C TYR A 142 3.99 -11.10 -32.48
N GLN A 143 4.64 -10.00 -32.87
CA GLN A 143 4.17 -8.65 -32.59
C GLN A 143 2.93 -8.34 -33.42
N VAL A 144 2.87 -8.81 -34.67
CA VAL A 144 1.66 -8.75 -35.50
C VAL A 144 0.52 -9.55 -34.86
N GLN A 145 0.79 -10.76 -34.36
CA GLN A 145 -0.21 -11.52 -33.59
C GLN A 145 -0.68 -10.77 -32.33
N GLY A 146 0.24 -10.12 -31.61
CA GLY A 146 -0.10 -9.30 -30.44
C GLY A 146 -0.94 -8.08 -30.79
N LEU A 147 -0.64 -7.43 -31.92
CA LEU A 147 -1.43 -6.34 -32.49
C LEU A 147 -2.84 -6.81 -32.85
N ASN A 148 -2.97 -7.93 -33.57
CA ASN A 148 -4.28 -8.50 -33.92
C ASN A 148 -5.09 -8.89 -32.69
N TRP A 149 -4.43 -9.38 -31.64
CA TRP A 149 -5.10 -9.64 -30.36
C TRP A 149 -5.64 -8.35 -29.72
N LEU A 150 -4.88 -7.25 -29.73
CA LEU A 150 -5.37 -5.94 -29.26
C LEU A 150 -6.53 -5.40 -30.12
N ILE A 151 -6.47 -5.59 -31.44
CA ILE A 151 -7.56 -5.20 -32.37
C ILE A 151 -8.83 -6.00 -32.09
N SER A 152 -8.70 -7.31 -31.88
CA SER A 152 -9.81 -8.19 -31.52
C SER A 152 -10.48 -7.73 -30.21
N LEU A 153 -9.70 -7.36 -29.20
CA LEU A 153 -10.25 -6.79 -27.96
C LEU A 153 -10.99 -5.46 -28.20
N HIS A 154 -10.43 -4.58 -29.02
CA HIS A 154 -11.05 -3.30 -29.36
C HIS A 154 -12.40 -3.48 -30.06
N GLN A 155 -12.45 -4.32 -31.10
CA GLN A 155 -13.67 -4.58 -31.88
C GLN A 155 -14.81 -5.16 -31.03
N ASN A 156 -14.46 -5.92 -29.98
CA ASN A 156 -15.39 -6.47 -29.01
C ASN A 156 -15.72 -5.50 -27.86
N GLY A 157 -15.10 -4.32 -27.81
CA GLY A 157 -15.33 -3.32 -26.75
C GLY A 157 -14.79 -3.73 -25.39
N ILE A 158 -13.71 -4.51 -25.36
CA ILE A 158 -13.12 -5.12 -24.16
C ILE A 158 -11.73 -4.54 -23.88
N ALA A 159 -11.42 -4.39 -22.59
CA ALA A 159 -10.10 -3.99 -22.11
C ALA A 159 -9.14 -5.20 -21.98
N GLY A 160 -7.82 -4.98 -22.08
CA GLY A 160 -6.83 -6.06 -22.10
C GLY A 160 -5.62 -5.86 -21.19
N ILE A 161 -4.94 -6.96 -20.87
CA ILE A 161 -3.65 -7.02 -20.19
C ILE A 161 -2.59 -7.61 -21.13
N LEU A 162 -1.65 -6.77 -21.57
CA LEU A 162 -0.47 -7.21 -22.30
C LEU A 162 0.65 -7.56 -21.31
N ALA A 163 0.75 -8.86 -21.00
CA ALA A 163 1.63 -9.46 -20.00
C ALA A 163 2.81 -10.26 -20.59
N ASP A 164 3.17 -9.99 -21.86
CA ASP A 164 4.36 -10.55 -22.50
C ASP A 164 5.64 -10.30 -21.68
N GLU A 165 6.61 -11.23 -21.76
CA GLU A 165 7.89 -11.10 -21.07
C GLU A 165 8.60 -9.78 -21.40
N MET A 166 9.32 -9.24 -20.41
CA MET A 166 10.07 -8.00 -20.54
C MET A 166 11.07 -8.09 -21.69
N GLY A 167 10.87 -7.30 -22.74
CA GLY A 167 11.82 -7.24 -23.85
C GLY A 167 11.24 -7.59 -25.21
N LEU A 168 10.04 -8.18 -25.27
CA LEU A 168 9.35 -8.57 -26.50
C LEU A 168 8.74 -7.39 -27.30
N GLY A 169 8.98 -6.15 -26.90
CA GLY A 169 8.53 -4.96 -27.65
C GLY A 169 7.06 -4.60 -27.40
N LYS A 170 6.60 -4.68 -26.14
CA LYS A 170 5.23 -4.29 -25.75
C LYS A 170 4.87 -2.85 -26.14
N THR A 171 5.79 -1.90 -25.94
CA THR A 171 5.63 -0.50 -26.34
C THR A 171 5.33 -0.38 -27.83
N LEU A 172 6.06 -1.11 -28.69
CA LEU A 172 5.85 -1.10 -30.14
C LEU A 172 4.50 -1.72 -30.52
N GLN A 173 4.09 -2.82 -29.89
CA GLN A 173 2.75 -3.40 -30.10
C GLN A 173 1.64 -2.39 -29.75
N THR A 174 1.79 -1.66 -28.64
CA THR A 174 0.84 -0.62 -28.24
C THR A 174 0.84 0.58 -29.19
N ILE A 175 2.00 1.06 -29.61
CA ILE A 175 2.09 2.16 -30.59
C ILE A 175 1.44 1.74 -31.92
N ALA A 176 1.70 0.51 -32.38
CA ALA A 176 1.07 -0.01 -33.59
C ALA A 176 -0.45 -0.14 -33.45
N PHE A 177 -0.94 -0.48 -32.27
CA PHE A 177 -2.37 -0.50 -31.96
C PHE A 177 -2.99 0.91 -32.00
N LEU A 178 -2.34 1.91 -31.40
CA LEU A 178 -2.80 3.31 -31.50
C LEU A 178 -2.75 3.83 -32.95
N GLY A 179 -1.74 3.41 -33.72
CA GLY A 179 -1.66 3.68 -35.16
C GLY A 179 -2.83 3.06 -35.94
N TYR A 180 -3.22 1.82 -35.61
CA TYR A 180 -4.40 1.18 -36.18
C TYR A 180 -5.67 2.02 -35.93
N LEU A 181 -5.89 2.49 -34.69
CA LEU A 181 -7.04 3.34 -34.36
C LEU A 181 -7.03 4.64 -35.19
N ARG A 182 -5.85 5.25 -35.38
CA ARG A 182 -5.70 6.49 -36.13
C ARG A 182 -5.92 6.32 -37.63
N TYR A 183 -5.30 5.32 -38.25
CA TYR A 183 -5.24 5.21 -39.72
C TYR A 183 -6.35 4.38 -40.33
N ILE A 184 -6.85 3.39 -39.60
CA ILE A 184 -7.86 2.46 -40.10
C ILE A 184 -9.22 2.82 -39.55
N GLU A 185 -9.35 2.96 -38.23
CA GLU A 185 -10.62 3.40 -37.62
C GLU A 185 -10.84 4.91 -37.67
N LYS A 186 -9.87 5.66 -38.20
CA LYS A 186 -9.93 7.13 -38.36
C LYS A 186 -10.20 7.89 -37.05
N ASN A 187 -9.76 7.32 -35.92
CA ASN A 187 -9.90 7.88 -34.60
C ASN A 187 -8.53 8.30 -34.03
N PRO A 188 -8.15 9.59 -34.12
CA PRO A 188 -6.81 10.05 -33.75
C PRO A 188 -6.60 10.21 -32.23
N GLY A 189 -7.64 10.17 -31.39
CA GLY A 189 -7.50 10.39 -29.95
C GLY A 189 -8.75 10.96 -29.26
N PRO A 190 -8.63 11.37 -27.98
CA PRO A 190 -7.38 11.54 -27.23
C PRO A 190 -6.93 10.26 -26.52
N PHE A 191 -5.62 10.01 -26.51
CA PHE A 191 -5.01 8.84 -25.84
C PHE A 191 -4.14 9.27 -24.66
N LEU A 192 -4.28 8.58 -23.53
CA LEU A 192 -3.48 8.79 -22.32
C LEU A 192 -2.53 7.61 -22.09
N VAL A 193 -1.23 7.88 -22.01
CA VAL A 193 -0.22 6.90 -21.64
C VAL A 193 0.40 7.27 -20.30
N ILE A 194 0.27 6.39 -19.33
CA ILE A 194 0.80 6.56 -17.97
C ILE A 194 1.96 5.59 -17.80
N ALA A 195 3.14 6.10 -17.49
CA ALA A 195 4.34 5.28 -17.36
C ALA A 195 5.25 5.75 -16.21
N PRO A 196 6.20 4.91 -15.73
CA PRO A 196 7.22 5.35 -14.79
C PRO A 196 8.00 6.56 -15.30
N LYS A 197 8.43 7.45 -14.38
CA LYS A 197 9.19 8.69 -14.74
C LYS A 197 10.41 8.42 -15.63
N SER A 198 11.08 7.29 -15.43
CA SER A 198 12.25 6.85 -16.22
C SER A 198 11.94 6.45 -17.66
N THR A 199 10.72 6.02 -17.98
CA THR A 199 10.37 5.49 -19.32
C THR A 199 9.63 6.50 -20.19
N LEU A 200 9.25 7.67 -19.68
CA LEU A 200 8.49 8.68 -20.43
C LEU A 200 9.18 9.08 -21.74
N ASN A 201 10.50 9.36 -21.69
CA ASN A 201 11.25 9.68 -22.90
C ASN A 201 11.41 8.49 -23.84
N ASN A 202 11.45 7.26 -23.32
CA ASN A 202 11.45 6.08 -24.18
C ASN A 202 10.13 6.01 -24.96
N TRP A 203 8.98 6.22 -24.29
CA TRP A 203 7.69 6.30 -24.96
C TRP A 203 7.65 7.38 -26.05
N LEU A 204 8.10 8.60 -25.74
CA LEU A 204 8.12 9.69 -26.72
C LEU A 204 9.07 9.41 -27.89
N ARG A 205 10.26 8.86 -27.62
CA ARG A 205 11.23 8.48 -28.66
C ARG A 205 10.68 7.40 -29.58
N GLU A 206 10.04 6.37 -29.01
CA GLU A 206 9.45 5.29 -29.80
C GLU A 206 8.25 5.79 -30.61
N LEU A 207 7.38 6.63 -30.04
CA LEU A 207 6.28 7.28 -30.78
C LEU A 207 6.82 8.08 -31.98
N ASN A 208 7.80 8.95 -31.75
CA ASN A 208 8.42 9.77 -32.80
C ASN A 208 9.20 8.94 -33.83
N ARG A 209 9.66 7.75 -33.46
CA ARG A 209 10.40 6.85 -34.35
C ARG A 209 9.46 6.07 -35.26
N TRP A 210 8.45 5.42 -34.67
CA TRP A 210 7.58 4.47 -35.38
C TRP A 210 6.39 5.12 -36.07
N THR A 211 5.85 6.20 -35.50
CA THR A 211 4.70 6.96 -36.03
C THR A 211 4.95 8.47 -35.89
N PRO A 212 5.87 9.05 -36.68
CA PRO A 212 6.34 10.43 -36.49
C PRO A 212 5.26 11.52 -36.61
N GLU A 213 4.17 11.24 -37.33
CA GLU A 213 3.04 12.17 -37.50
C GLU A 213 2.07 12.24 -36.31
N VAL A 214 2.22 11.38 -35.30
CA VAL A 214 1.42 11.43 -34.07
C VAL A 214 1.94 12.55 -33.17
N ASN A 215 1.08 13.51 -32.83
CA ASN A 215 1.44 14.60 -31.92
C ASN A 215 1.42 14.12 -30.47
N ALA A 216 2.59 13.72 -29.96
CA ALA A 216 2.78 13.29 -28.59
C ALA A 216 3.51 14.35 -27.76
N PHE A 217 3.11 14.53 -26.50
CA PHE A 217 3.85 15.35 -25.54
C PHE A 217 3.99 14.67 -24.19
N ILE A 218 5.06 15.01 -23.47
CA ILE A 218 5.26 14.59 -22.08
C ILE A 218 4.82 15.73 -21.17
N LEU A 219 3.90 15.45 -20.25
CA LEU A 219 3.61 16.36 -19.14
C LEU A 219 4.58 16.05 -18.00
N GLN A 220 5.61 16.90 -17.86
CA GLN A 220 6.62 16.89 -16.79
C GLN A 220 6.99 18.35 -16.46
N GLY A 221 7.79 18.54 -15.40
CA GLY A 221 8.35 19.84 -15.07
C GLY A 221 7.87 20.43 -13.75
N THR A 222 8.31 21.66 -13.48
CA THR A 222 7.92 22.45 -12.30
C THR A 222 6.45 22.87 -12.36
N LYS A 223 5.93 23.50 -11.30
CA LYS A 223 4.52 23.92 -11.26
C LYS A 223 4.18 24.91 -12.38
N GLU A 224 5.11 25.81 -12.70
CA GLU A 224 4.94 26.83 -13.74
C GLU A 224 4.94 26.21 -15.13
N GLU A 225 5.97 25.41 -15.44
CA GLU A 225 6.07 24.66 -16.71
C GLU A 225 4.84 23.78 -16.95
N ARG A 226 4.39 23.05 -15.91
CA ARG A 226 3.16 22.24 -16.02
C ARG A 226 1.94 23.11 -16.28
N SER A 227 1.81 24.25 -15.62
CA SER A 227 0.68 25.17 -15.81
C SER A 227 0.65 25.75 -17.23
N GLU A 228 1.81 25.94 -17.85
CA GLU A 228 1.93 26.35 -19.24
C GLU A 228 1.55 25.21 -20.20
N ILE A 229 2.11 24.01 -20.03
CA ILE A 229 1.80 22.84 -20.87
C ILE A 229 0.30 22.49 -20.78
N VAL A 230 -0.28 22.56 -19.57
CA VAL A 230 -1.71 22.29 -19.36
C VAL A 230 -2.58 23.29 -20.10
N ARG A 231 -2.25 24.59 -20.05
CA ARG A 231 -3.03 25.63 -20.76
C ARG A 231 -2.86 25.54 -22.28
N ASN A 232 -1.62 25.45 -22.75
CA ASN A 232 -1.26 25.61 -24.15
C ASN A 232 -1.43 24.32 -24.98
N LYS A 233 -1.29 23.13 -24.36
CA LYS A 233 -1.44 21.84 -25.05
C LYS A 233 -2.66 21.06 -24.60
N LEU A 234 -2.76 20.76 -23.30
CA LEU A 234 -3.78 19.84 -22.78
C LEU A 234 -5.21 20.40 -22.90
N LEU A 235 -5.49 21.58 -22.34
CA LEU A 235 -6.80 22.24 -22.42
C LEU A 235 -7.07 22.90 -23.77
N ALA A 236 -6.00 23.17 -24.54
CA ALA A 236 -6.11 23.57 -25.92
C ALA A 236 -6.51 22.40 -26.86
N CYS A 237 -6.41 21.16 -26.38
CA CYS A 237 -6.65 19.94 -27.16
C CYS A 237 -5.79 19.82 -28.44
N ASP A 238 -4.58 20.38 -28.42
CA ASP A 238 -3.58 20.22 -29.49
C ASP A 238 -2.62 19.07 -29.16
N PHE A 239 -3.17 17.86 -29.16
CA PHE A 239 -2.41 16.61 -29.00
C PHE A 239 -3.21 15.40 -29.47
N ASP A 240 -2.51 14.32 -29.81
CA ASP A 240 -3.09 13.00 -30.03
C ASP A 240 -2.84 12.10 -28.81
N VAL A 241 -1.59 12.11 -28.31
CA VAL A 241 -1.13 11.28 -27.18
C VAL A 241 -0.54 12.14 -26.06
N ALA A 242 -1.11 12.04 -24.86
CA ALA A 242 -0.54 12.63 -23.65
C ALA A 242 0.23 11.57 -22.86
N VAL A 243 1.50 11.80 -22.59
CA VAL A 243 2.35 10.91 -21.79
C VAL A 243 2.64 11.55 -20.43
N ALA A 244 2.31 10.87 -19.34
CA ALA A 244 2.48 11.41 -17.98
C ALA A 244 3.00 10.36 -16.98
N SER A 245 3.64 10.81 -15.90
CA SER A 245 4.01 9.93 -14.78
C SER A 245 2.84 9.73 -13.82
N TYR A 246 2.88 8.63 -13.05
CA TYR A 246 1.90 8.35 -12.00
C TYR A 246 1.70 9.52 -11.02
N GLU A 247 2.78 10.19 -10.62
CA GLU A 247 2.73 11.32 -9.68
C GLU A 247 2.04 12.55 -10.27
N ILE A 248 2.25 12.80 -11.56
CA ILE A 248 1.67 13.96 -12.25
C ILE A 248 0.18 13.77 -12.47
N ILE A 249 -0.25 12.54 -12.77
CA ILE A 249 -1.67 12.21 -12.86
C ILE A 249 -2.41 12.54 -11.56
N ILE A 250 -1.81 12.23 -10.41
CA ILE A 250 -2.40 12.54 -9.09
C ILE A 250 -2.45 14.06 -8.87
N ARG A 251 -1.36 14.78 -9.19
CA ARG A 251 -1.26 16.25 -8.98
C ARG A 251 -2.18 17.05 -9.90
N GLU A 252 -2.28 16.68 -11.17
CA GLU A 252 -3.01 17.41 -12.20
C GLU A 252 -4.38 16.77 -12.53
N LYS A 253 -4.92 15.93 -11.64
CA LYS A 253 -6.15 15.16 -11.86
C LYS A 253 -7.34 15.99 -12.33
N SER A 254 -7.45 17.24 -11.87
CA SER A 254 -8.53 18.17 -12.23
C SER A 254 -8.52 18.57 -13.70
N SER A 255 -7.34 18.62 -14.32
CA SER A 255 -7.18 18.92 -15.74
C SER A 255 -7.46 17.69 -16.60
N PHE A 256 -6.96 16.52 -16.20
CA PHE A 256 -7.18 15.25 -16.91
C PHE A 256 -8.64 14.78 -16.87
N LYS A 257 -9.36 15.05 -15.77
CA LYS A 257 -10.78 14.69 -15.62
C LYS A 257 -11.71 15.42 -16.60
N LYS A 258 -11.30 16.56 -17.15
CA LYS A 258 -12.11 17.33 -18.11
C LYS A 258 -12.12 16.72 -19.52
N ILE A 259 -11.24 15.77 -19.78
CA ILE A 259 -11.04 15.15 -21.09
C ILE A 259 -11.67 13.76 -21.10
N ASP A 260 -12.39 13.45 -22.17
CA ASP A 260 -12.96 12.13 -22.43
C ASP A 260 -11.98 11.27 -23.24
N TRP A 261 -11.35 10.30 -22.58
CA TRP A 261 -10.25 9.52 -23.17
C TRP A 261 -10.77 8.36 -24.01
N GLN A 262 -10.21 8.14 -25.21
CA GLN A 262 -10.51 6.93 -25.98
C GLN A 262 -9.82 5.71 -25.36
N TYR A 263 -8.54 5.85 -25.05
CA TYR A 263 -7.74 4.82 -24.39
C TYR A 263 -6.93 5.40 -23.24
N ILE A 264 -6.91 4.67 -22.13
CA ILE A 264 -5.91 4.85 -21.07
C ILE A 264 -5.00 3.62 -21.07
N VAL A 265 -3.74 3.85 -21.40
CA VAL A 265 -2.66 2.86 -21.40
C VAL A 265 -1.83 3.04 -20.15
N ILE A 266 -1.59 1.95 -19.41
CA ILE A 266 -0.77 1.99 -18.21
C ILE A 266 0.39 1.03 -18.38
N ASP A 267 1.59 1.59 -18.48
CA ASP A 267 2.83 0.84 -18.44
C ASP A 267 3.15 0.42 -17.01
N GLU A 268 3.85 -0.71 -16.83
CA GLU A 268 4.22 -1.26 -15.53
C GLU A 268 3.06 -1.27 -14.49
N ALA A 269 1.93 -1.86 -14.88
CA ALA A 269 0.67 -1.89 -14.13
C ALA A 269 0.78 -2.49 -12.70
N HIS A 270 1.92 -3.08 -12.34
CA HIS A 270 2.25 -3.52 -10.99
C HIS A 270 2.16 -2.41 -9.92
N ARG A 271 2.02 -1.14 -10.31
CA ARG A 271 1.74 0.00 -9.41
C ARG A 271 0.28 0.09 -8.93
N ILE A 272 -0.68 -0.55 -9.61
CA ILE A 272 -2.13 -0.44 -9.35
C ILE A 272 -2.67 -1.69 -8.61
N LYS A 273 -1.78 -2.40 -7.91
CA LYS A 273 -2.13 -3.64 -7.21
C LYS A 273 -3.05 -3.44 -6.02
N ASN A 274 -2.98 -2.24 -5.42
CA ASN A 274 -3.81 -1.88 -4.27
C ASN A 274 -4.93 -0.96 -4.73
N GLU A 275 -6.18 -1.37 -4.51
CA GLU A 275 -7.35 -0.55 -4.81
C GLU A 275 -7.40 0.74 -3.99
N GLU A 276 -6.86 0.71 -2.77
CA GLU A 276 -6.80 1.85 -1.86
C GLU A 276 -5.71 2.86 -2.27
N SER A 277 -4.88 2.51 -3.26
CA SER A 277 -3.87 3.43 -3.76
C SER A 277 -4.54 4.66 -4.37
N MET A 278 -4.00 5.84 -4.02
CA MET A 278 -4.46 7.12 -4.57
C MET A 278 -4.47 7.13 -6.11
N LEU A 279 -3.52 6.44 -6.74
CA LEU A 279 -3.47 6.30 -8.20
C LEU A 279 -4.68 5.52 -8.73
N SER A 280 -5.01 4.38 -8.14
CA SER A 280 -6.18 3.57 -8.53
C SER A 280 -7.47 4.38 -8.39
N GLN A 281 -7.64 5.08 -7.26
CA GLN A 281 -8.82 5.92 -7.01
C GLN A 281 -8.96 7.06 -8.03
N VAL A 282 -7.87 7.76 -8.35
CA VAL A 282 -7.88 8.85 -9.34
C VAL A 282 -8.19 8.33 -10.75
N LEU A 283 -7.62 7.19 -11.14
CA LEU A 283 -7.84 6.66 -12.50
C LEU A 283 -9.27 6.12 -12.70
N ARG A 284 -9.93 5.63 -11.64
CA ARG A 284 -11.35 5.26 -11.68
C ARG A 284 -12.25 6.48 -11.91
N GLU A 285 -11.80 7.69 -11.58
CA GLU A 285 -12.54 8.93 -11.77
C GLU A 285 -12.50 9.44 -13.23
N PHE A 286 -11.57 8.93 -14.05
CA PHE A 286 -11.39 9.36 -15.43
C PHE A 286 -12.35 8.64 -16.39
N SER A 287 -12.99 9.41 -17.28
CA SER A 287 -13.78 8.85 -18.37
C SER A 287 -12.87 8.19 -19.40
N SER A 288 -13.15 6.94 -19.73
CA SER A 288 -12.43 6.22 -20.79
C SER A 288 -13.30 5.17 -21.47
N LYS A 289 -13.19 5.03 -22.81
CA LYS A 289 -13.89 3.96 -23.54
C LYS A 289 -13.27 2.59 -23.28
N ASN A 290 -11.96 2.47 -23.46
CA ASN A 290 -11.22 1.23 -23.25
C ASN A 290 -9.91 1.49 -22.48
N ARG A 291 -9.39 0.43 -21.84
CA ARG A 291 -8.17 0.48 -21.03
C ARG A 291 -7.22 -0.65 -21.43
N LEU A 292 -5.93 -0.35 -21.41
CA LEU A 292 -4.87 -1.32 -21.69
C LEU A 292 -3.85 -1.30 -20.57
N LEU A 293 -3.69 -2.45 -19.90
CA LEU A 293 -2.66 -2.64 -18.90
C LEU A 293 -1.46 -3.35 -19.52
N ILE A 294 -0.27 -2.81 -19.30
CA ILE A 294 0.99 -3.39 -19.77
C ILE A 294 1.79 -3.78 -18.54
N THR A 295 2.25 -5.03 -18.48
CA THR A 295 3.08 -5.51 -17.37
C THR A 295 4.14 -6.50 -17.86
N GLY A 296 5.34 -6.42 -17.29
CA GLY A 296 6.38 -7.43 -17.48
C GLY A 296 6.30 -8.58 -16.47
N THR A 297 5.67 -8.32 -15.32
CA THR A 297 5.57 -9.29 -14.23
C THR A 297 4.18 -9.94 -14.24
N PRO A 298 4.12 -11.28 -14.07
CA PRO A 298 2.85 -11.98 -13.87
C PRO A 298 2.06 -11.38 -12.69
N LEU A 299 0.74 -11.58 -12.75
CA LEU A 299 -0.19 -11.31 -11.65
C LEU A 299 0.32 -12.01 -10.38
N GLN A 300 0.54 -11.26 -9.29
CA GLN A 300 1.06 -11.85 -8.06
C GLN A 300 -0.06 -12.54 -7.26
N ASN A 301 0.36 -13.42 -6.34
CA ASN A 301 -0.39 -14.41 -5.57
C ASN A 301 -1.56 -13.91 -4.67
N ASN A 302 -2.18 -12.76 -4.94
CA ASN A 302 -3.29 -12.22 -4.15
C ASN A 302 -4.55 -12.05 -5.01
N LEU A 303 -5.63 -12.74 -4.66
CA LEU A 303 -6.95 -12.63 -5.32
C LEU A 303 -7.45 -11.17 -5.34
N HIS A 304 -7.14 -10.39 -4.30
CA HIS A 304 -7.52 -8.98 -4.22
C HIS A 304 -6.81 -8.10 -5.25
N GLU A 305 -5.54 -8.42 -5.55
CA GLU A 305 -4.78 -7.73 -6.59
C GLU A 305 -5.38 -8.01 -7.97
N LEU A 306 -5.79 -9.26 -8.19
CA LEU A 306 -6.43 -9.64 -9.44
C LEU A 306 -7.77 -8.94 -9.61
N TRP A 307 -8.62 -8.95 -8.58
CA TRP A 307 -9.88 -8.23 -8.61
C TRP A 307 -9.65 -6.74 -8.85
N ALA A 308 -8.66 -6.12 -8.20
CA ALA A 308 -8.36 -4.71 -8.41
C ALA A 308 -8.01 -4.40 -9.88
N LEU A 309 -7.30 -5.30 -10.57
CA LEU A 309 -6.99 -5.18 -11.99
C LEU A 309 -8.21 -5.45 -12.88
N LEU A 310 -9.04 -6.44 -12.55
CA LEU A 310 -10.28 -6.74 -13.28
C LEU A 310 -11.31 -5.62 -13.14
N ASN A 311 -11.49 -5.08 -11.93
CA ASN A 311 -12.27 -3.87 -11.65
C ASN A 311 -11.74 -2.70 -12.47
N PHE A 312 -10.40 -2.54 -12.54
CA PHE A 312 -9.83 -1.50 -13.36
C PHE A 312 -10.14 -1.69 -14.85
N LEU A 313 -10.05 -2.91 -15.39
CA LEU A 313 -10.36 -3.16 -16.80
C LEU A 313 -11.86 -2.98 -17.10
N LEU A 314 -12.72 -3.55 -16.26
CA LEU A 314 -14.17 -3.64 -16.44
C LEU A 314 -14.90 -3.26 -15.14
N PRO A 315 -14.91 -1.97 -14.76
CA PRO A 315 -15.57 -1.47 -13.55
C PRO A 315 -17.09 -1.64 -13.64
N ASP A 316 -17.62 -1.70 -14.86
CA ASP A 316 -19.04 -1.95 -15.14
C ASP A 316 -19.48 -3.36 -14.75
N ILE A 317 -18.57 -4.32 -14.56
CA ILE A 317 -18.91 -5.69 -14.17
C ILE A 317 -18.39 -5.97 -12.77
N PHE A 318 -17.12 -5.66 -12.51
CA PHE A 318 -16.44 -5.99 -11.26
C PHE A 318 -16.39 -4.79 -10.30
N ALA A 319 -17.52 -4.13 -10.03
CA ALA A 319 -17.55 -2.93 -9.18
C ALA A 319 -17.29 -3.21 -7.70
N ASP A 320 -17.86 -4.31 -7.17
CA ASP A 320 -17.85 -4.63 -5.74
C ASP A 320 -16.85 -5.76 -5.44
N SER A 321 -15.91 -5.52 -4.51
CA SER A 321 -14.97 -6.55 -4.05
C SER A 321 -15.66 -7.61 -3.21
N GLN A 322 -16.65 -7.20 -2.40
CA GLN A 322 -17.35 -8.11 -1.50
C GLN A 322 -18.13 -9.18 -2.27
N ASP A 323 -18.76 -8.82 -3.39
CA ASP A 323 -19.47 -9.78 -4.24
C ASP A 323 -18.50 -10.79 -4.87
N PHE A 324 -17.30 -10.33 -5.25
CA PHE A 324 -16.25 -11.18 -5.81
C PHE A 324 -15.65 -12.12 -4.76
N ASP A 325 -15.37 -11.61 -3.56
CA ASP A 325 -14.89 -12.40 -2.42
C ASP A 325 -15.97 -13.38 -1.93
N ALA A 326 -17.23 -12.96 -1.90
CA ALA A 326 -18.37 -13.79 -1.52
C ALA A 326 -18.53 -14.98 -2.47
N TRP A 327 -18.48 -14.71 -3.78
CA TRP A 327 -18.47 -15.74 -4.83
C TRP A 327 -17.30 -16.72 -4.66
N PHE A 328 -16.13 -16.23 -4.23
CA PHE A 328 -14.98 -17.09 -3.93
C PHE A 328 -15.14 -17.89 -2.63
N SER A 329 -15.86 -17.34 -1.64
CA SER A 329 -16.04 -17.92 -0.31
C SER A 329 -17.23 -18.87 -0.16
N SER A 330 -18.15 -18.92 -1.14
CA SER A 330 -19.35 -19.77 -1.08
C SER A 330 -19.10 -21.22 -1.52
N GLU A 331 -17.99 -21.53 -2.20
CA GLU A 331 -17.59 -22.88 -2.63
C GLU A 331 -16.53 -23.50 -1.69
N THR A 332 -16.76 -23.46 -0.36
CA THR A 332 -15.77 -23.88 0.65
C THR A 332 -15.74 -25.38 0.90
N THR A 333 -15.03 -26.10 0.04
CA THR A 333 -14.24 -27.30 0.39
C THR A 333 -12.83 -27.10 -0.17
N ASP A 334 -11.77 -27.53 0.54
CA ASP A 334 -10.37 -27.32 0.11
C ASP A 334 -10.09 -27.90 -1.30
N GLU A 335 -10.85 -28.92 -1.73
CA GLU A 335 -10.78 -29.52 -3.07
C GLU A 335 -11.47 -28.68 -4.16
N ASP A 336 -12.40 -27.79 -3.80
CA ASP A 336 -13.16 -26.95 -4.74
C ASP A 336 -12.47 -25.62 -5.02
N GLN A 337 -11.63 -25.11 -4.11
CA GLN A 337 -10.84 -23.90 -4.36
C GLN A 337 -9.90 -24.02 -5.57
N ASP A 338 -9.30 -25.19 -5.78
CA ASP A 338 -8.47 -25.46 -6.96
C ASP A 338 -9.28 -25.46 -8.27
N LYS A 339 -10.57 -25.79 -8.21
CA LYS A 339 -11.49 -25.68 -9.36
C LYS A 339 -11.86 -24.22 -9.60
N VAL A 340 -12.14 -23.44 -8.55
CA VAL A 340 -12.43 -22.00 -8.64
C VAL A 340 -11.25 -21.22 -9.23
N VAL A 341 -10.01 -21.52 -8.82
CA VAL A 341 -8.81 -20.89 -9.39
C VAL A 341 -8.66 -21.22 -10.88
N LYS A 342 -8.93 -22.47 -11.31
CA LYS A 342 -8.94 -22.84 -12.74
C LYS A 342 -10.03 -22.12 -13.51
N GLN A 343 -11.23 -21.98 -12.94
CA GLN A 343 -12.33 -21.21 -13.54
C GLN A 343 -11.92 -19.74 -13.73
N LEU A 344 -11.29 -19.15 -12.73
CA LEU A 344 -10.82 -17.77 -12.77
C LEU A 344 -9.69 -17.57 -13.79
N HIS A 345 -8.76 -18.52 -13.96
CA HIS A 345 -7.78 -18.48 -15.05
C HIS A 345 -8.44 -18.62 -16.43
N THR A 346 -9.48 -19.45 -16.55
CA THR A 346 -10.27 -19.56 -17.78
C THR A 346 -10.98 -18.24 -18.09
N VAL A 347 -11.45 -17.53 -17.07
CA VAL A 347 -12.03 -16.19 -17.17
C VAL A 347 -10.98 -15.16 -17.58
N LEU A 348 -9.73 -15.23 -17.09
CA LEU A 348 -8.69 -14.26 -17.44
C LEU A 348 -8.03 -14.48 -18.79
N GLN A 349 -7.95 -15.72 -19.26
CA GLN A 349 -7.22 -16.10 -20.47
C GLN A 349 -7.57 -15.25 -21.71
N PRO A 350 -8.84 -14.88 -21.96
CA PRO A 350 -9.19 -14.01 -23.09
C PRO A 350 -8.67 -12.57 -22.94
N PHE A 351 -8.52 -12.07 -21.71
CA PHE A 351 -8.10 -10.70 -21.42
C PHE A 351 -6.59 -10.55 -21.24
N LEU A 352 -5.85 -11.66 -21.17
CA LEU A 352 -4.43 -11.66 -20.86
C LEU A 352 -3.63 -12.36 -21.95
N LEU A 353 -2.75 -11.59 -22.60
CA LEU A 353 -1.75 -12.14 -23.51
C LEU A 353 -0.40 -12.20 -22.81
N ARG A 354 0.16 -13.41 -22.66
CA ARG A 354 1.48 -13.64 -22.08
C ARG A 354 2.25 -14.67 -22.89
N ARG A 355 3.42 -14.27 -23.38
CA ARG A 355 4.38 -15.14 -24.08
C ARG A 355 5.77 -15.02 -23.49
N ILE A 356 6.54 -16.11 -23.60
CA ILE A 356 7.91 -16.24 -23.08
C ILE A 356 8.91 -16.00 -24.23
N LYS A 357 10.07 -15.39 -23.94
CA LYS A 357 11.13 -15.15 -24.93
C LYS A 357 11.58 -16.42 -25.65
N SER A 358 11.72 -17.53 -24.91
CA SER A 358 12.13 -18.83 -25.45
C SER A 358 11.22 -19.34 -26.56
N ASP A 359 9.92 -19.05 -26.45
CA ASP A 359 8.90 -19.62 -27.31
C ASP A 359 8.82 -18.83 -28.63
N VAL A 360 9.21 -17.56 -28.58
CA VAL A 360 8.91 -16.57 -29.60
C VAL A 360 10.15 -16.12 -30.38
N GLU A 361 11.28 -15.89 -29.70
CA GLU A 361 12.47 -15.28 -30.32
C GLU A 361 13.66 -16.24 -30.26
N LYS A 362 13.73 -17.17 -31.21
CA LYS A 362 14.83 -18.15 -31.33
C LYS A 362 16.18 -17.50 -31.70
N SER A 363 16.18 -16.25 -32.16
CA SER A 363 17.38 -15.51 -32.55
C SER A 363 18.18 -14.96 -31.36
N LEU A 364 17.52 -14.74 -30.21
CA LEU A 364 18.14 -14.23 -29.01
C LEU A 364 18.77 -15.38 -28.23
N LEU A 365 20.09 -15.31 -28.02
CA LEU A 365 20.80 -16.34 -27.25
C LEU A 365 20.31 -16.37 -25.79
N PRO A 366 20.14 -17.55 -25.18
CA PRO A 366 19.67 -17.68 -23.80
C PRO A 366 20.72 -17.16 -22.83
N LYS A 367 20.36 -16.34 -21.84
CA LYS A 367 21.30 -15.83 -20.82
C LYS A 367 21.92 -16.97 -19.99
N LYS A 368 23.19 -16.82 -19.61
CA LYS A 368 23.90 -17.74 -18.70
C LYS A 368 24.06 -17.09 -17.34
N GLU A 369 23.39 -17.62 -16.30
CA GLU A 369 23.51 -17.15 -14.92
C GLU A 369 24.46 -18.06 -14.12
N LEU A 370 25.40 -17.45 -13.40
CA LEU A 370 26.35 -18.13 -12.52
C LEU A 370 26.37 -17.43 -11.15
N ASN A 371 26.11 -18.20 -10.08
CA ASN A 371 26.23 -17.70 -8.71
C ASN A 371 27.68 -17.86 -8.28
N VAL A 372 28.39 -16.75 -8.09
CA VAL A 372 29.79 -16.69 -7.65
C VAL A 372 29.82 -16.68 -6.13
N TYR A 373 30.23 -17.80 -5.53
CA TYR A 373 30.32 -17.94 -4.08
C TYR A 373 31.66 -17.40 -3.60
N VAL A 374 31.64 -16.33 -2.80
CA VAL A 374 32.84 -15.64 -2.32
C VAL A 374 33.01 -15.79 -0.81
N GLY A 375 34.22 -16.10 -0.34
CA GLY A 375 34.53 -16.19 1.09
C GLY A 375 34.85 -14.81 1.69
N MET A 376 34.45 -14.56 2.94
CA MET A 376 34.66 -13.26 3.62
C MET A 376 36.14 -12.94 3.87
N SER A 377 36.51 -11.65 3.77
CA SER A 377 37.85 -11.16 4.14
C SER A 377 38.09 -11.20 5.66
N ALA A 378 39.36 -11.12 6.09
CA ALA A 378 39.69 -11.05 7.53
C ALA A 378 38.98 -9.89 8.25
N MET A 379 38.92 -8.71 7.62
CA MET A 379 38.23 -7.55 8.15
C MET A 379 36.71 -7.76 8.23
N GLN A 380 36.10 -8.34 7.17
CA GLN A 380 34.68 -8.67 7.17
C GLN A 380 34.33 -9.67 8.27
N LYS A 381 35.13 -10.71 8.50
CA LYS A 381 34.92 -11.68 9.59
C LYS A 381 34.91 -11.00 10.95
N LYS A 382 35.84 -10.07 11.21
CA LYS A 382 35.90 -9.30 12.46
C LYS A 382 34.63 -8.48 12.68
N TRP A 383 34.18 -7.72 11.67
CA TRP A 383 32.96 -6.92 11.76
C TRP A 383 31.71 -7.78 11.88
N TYR A 384 31.62 -8.88 11.14
CA TYR A 384 30.50 -9.81 11.21
C TYR A 384 30.37 -10.42 12.61
N LYS A 385 31.50 -10.80 13.21
CA LYS A 385 31.55 -11.29 14.59
C LYS A 385 31.10 -10.21 15.59
N GLN A 386 31.62 -8.99 15.48
CA GLN A 386 31.24 -7.88 16.35
C GLN A 386 29.74 -7.53 16.28
N ILE A 387 29.14 -7.61 15.09
CA ILE A 387 27.69 -7.39 14.90
C ILE A 387 26.88 -8.47 15.62
N LEU A 388 27.28 -9.74 15.52
CA LEU A 388 26.63 -10.84 16.23
C LEU A 388 26.85 -10.78 17.75
N GLU A 389 28.05 -10.38 18.19
CA GLU A 389 28.43 -10.23 19.61
C GLU A 389 27.63 -9.12 20.32
N LYS A 390 27.32 -8.03 19.61
CA LYS A 390 26.57 -6.89 20.20
C LYS A 390 25.12 -7.25 20.54
N ASP A 391 24.53 -8.20 19.82
CA ASP A 391 23.14 -8.62 19.95
C ASP A 391 23.03 -10.14 20.26
N LEU A 392 23.93 -10.68 21.10
CA LEU A 392 23.98 -12.11 21.45
C LEU A 392 22.65 -12.66 21.99
N ASP A 393 21.97 -11.89 22.84
CA ASP A 393 20.66 -12.26 23.39
C ASP A 393 19.62 -12.50 22.28
N ALA A 394 19.72 -11.72 21.19
CA ALA A 394 18.83 -11.83 20.05
C ALA A 394 19.14 -13.02 19.15
N VAL A 395 20.43 -13.36 19.02
CA VAL A 395 20.90 -14.46 18.19
C VAL A 395 20.61 -15.82 18.83
N ASN A 396 20.74 -15.91 20.16
CA ASN A 396 20.59 -17.15 20.92
C ASN A 396 19.15 -17.45 21.34
N ALA A 397 18.23 -16.47 21.25
CA ALA A 397 16.85 -16.58 21.75
C ALA A 397 16.78 -17.08 23.22
N SER A 398 17.84 -16.83 24.01
CA SER A 398 18.11 -17.47 25.30
C SER A 398 17.21 -16.97 26.43
N ASN A 399 16.56 -15.82 26.24
CA ASN A 399 15.55 -15.31 27.16
C ASN A 399 14.22 -15.31 26.41
N GLY A 400 13.21 -16.02 26.92
CA GLY A 400 11.85 -16.11 26.36
C GLY A 400 11.08 -14.78 26.23
N ILE A 401 11.77 -13.64 26.26
CA ILE A 401 11.30 -12.32 25.90
C ILE A 401 11.08 -12.30 24.39
N LYS A 402 9.81 -12.14 23.97
CA LYS A 402 9.42 -11.99 22.56
C LYS A 402 10.15 -10.78 21.94
N GLU A 403 11.25 -11.03 21.24
CA GLU A 403 11.99 -9.97 20.57
C GLU A 403 11.21 -9.32 19.42
N SER A 404 11.50 -8.04 19.20
CA SER A 404 10.86 -7.23 18.17
C SER A 404 11.43 -7.58 16.78
N LYS A 405 10.53 -7.79 15.82
CA LYS A 405 10.88 -8.07 14.41
C LYS A 405 11.80 -7.01 13.82
N THR A 406 11.66 -5.75 14.27
CA THR A 406 12.49 -4.61 13.88
C THR A 406 13.94 -4.76 14.30
N ARG A 407 14.24 -5.32 15.49
CA ARG A 407 15.62 -5.58 15.93
C ARG A 407 16.29 -6.63 15.03
N LEU A 408 15.64 -7.75 14.76
CA LEU A 408 16.15 -8.80 13.87
C LEU A 408 16.38 -8.30 12.45
N LEU A 409 15.46 -7.47 11.91
CA LEU A 409 15.62 -6.84 10.60
C LEU A 409 16.84 -5.90 10.55
N ASN A 410 17.11 -5.17 11.63
CA ASN A 410 18.29 -4.32 11.72
C ASN A 410 19.57 -5.15 11.72
N ILE A 411 19.63 -6.27 12.47
CA ILE A 411 20.78 -7.18 12.48
C ILE A 411 21.03 -7.72 11.06
N VAL A 412 20.01 -8.26 10.40
CA VAL A 412 20.10 -8.72 9.00
C VAL A 412 20.60 -7.62 8.07
N MET A 413 20.15 -6.37 8.25
CA MET A 413 20.62 -5.25 7.45
C MET A 413 22.11 -4.95 7.66
N GLN A 414 22.61 -4.97 8.90
CA GLN A 414 24.04 -4.76 9.16
C GLN A 414 24.88 -5.94 8.64
N LEU A 415 24.43 -7.18 8.80
CA LEU A 415 25.12 -8.34 8.24
C LEU A 415 25.22 -8.26 6.71
N ARG A 416 24.16 -7.80 6.02
CA ARG A 416 24.21 -7.53 4.57
C ARG A 416 25.22 -6.45 4.21
N LYS A 417 25.30 -5.34 4.96
CA LYS A 417 26.34 -4.32 4.74
C LYS A 417 27.74 -4.91 4.86
N CYS A 418 27.97 -5.72 5.89
CA CYS A 418 29.26 -6.40 6.11
C CYS A 418 29.62 -7.33 4.94
N CYS A 419 28.66 -8.12 4.43
CA CYS A 419 28.85 -8.98 3.27
C CYS A 419 29.23 -8.20 1.99
N ASN A 420 28.72 -6.99 1.83
CA ASN A 420 29.03 -6.11 0.71
C ASN A 420 30.42 -5.46 0.84
N HIS A 421 30.60 -4.61 1.86
CA HIS A 421 31.85 -3.87 2.06
C HIS A 421 31.99 -3.38 3.51
N PRO A 422 33.15 -3.60 4.19
CA PRO A 422 33.39 -3.09 5.54
C PRO A 422 33.29 -1.57 5.71
N TYR A 423 33.70 -0.78 4.71
CA TYR A 423 33.69 0.69 4.79
C TYR A 423 32.29 1.32 4.80
N LEU A 424 31.24 0.51 4.73
CA LEU A 424 29.89 0.98 5.05
C LEU A 424 29.70 1.28 6.54
N PHE A 425 30.62 0.83 7.40
CA PHE A 425 30.64 1.14 8.82
C PHE A 425 31.63 2.27 9.12
N ASP A 426 31.15 3.26 9.87
CA ASP A 426 31.99 4.38 10.29
C ASP A 426 33.11 3.88 11.22
N GLY A 427 34.35 4.29 10.95
CA GLY A 427 35.55 3.82 11.68
C GLY A 427 36.12 2.47 11.19
N ALA A 428 35.55 1.87 10.14
CA ALA A 428 36.16 0.72 9.47
C ALA A 428 37.32 1.14 8.57
N GLU A 429 37.18 2.25 7.85
CA GLU A 429 38.21 2.76 6.95
C GLU A 429 39.40 3.34 7.74
N PRO A 430 40.65 2.94 7.40
CA PRO A 430 41.84 3.49 8.06
C PRO A 430 42.00 4.97 7.70
N GLY A 431 42.18 5.83 8.70
CA GLY A 431 42.36 7.28 8.49
C GLY A 431 41.93 8.10 9.71
N PRO A 432 42.02 9.45 9.64
CA PRO A 432 42.37 10.28 8.47
C PRO A 432 43.88 10.33 8.12
N PRO A 433 44.26 10.58 6.85
CA PRO A 433 43.39 10.78 5.68
C PRO A 433 42.85 9.45 5.14
N TYR A 434 41.62 9.49 4.61
CA TYR A 434 41.01 8.37 3.90
C TYR A 434 41.60 8.34 2.48
N THR A 435 42.24 7.23 2.12
CA THR A 435 42.94 7.07 0.83
C THR A 435 42.30 5.96 0.00
N THR A 436 42.28 6.14 -1.33
CA THR A 436 41.79 5.13 -2.28
C THR A 436 42.94 4.24 -2.74
N ASP A 437 43.53 3.47 -1.82
CA ASP A 437 44.62 2.55 -2.14
C ASP A 437 44.11 1.11 -2.37
N GLU A 438 45.04 0.18 -2.63
CA GLU A 438 44.74 -1.25 -2.79
C GLU A 438 44.00 -1.88 -1.59
N HIS A 439 44.07 -1.26 -0.40
CA HIS A 439 43.30 -1.71 0.76
C HIS A 439 41.78 -1.67 0.52
N LEU A 440 41.29 -0.82 -0.40
CA LEU A 440 39.88 -0.79 -0.80
C LEU A 440 39.46 -2.14 -1.39
N VAL A 441 40.29 -2.69 -2.27
CA VAL A 441 40.05 -3.99 -2.91
C VAL A 441 40.29 -5.13 -1.92
N TYR A 442 41.40 -5.08 -1.15
CA TYR A 442 41.76 -6.19 -0.27
C TYR A 442 40.83 -6.38 0.92
N ASN A 443 40.14 -5.34 1.38
CA ASN A 443 39.26 -5.44 2.53
C ASN A 443 37.86 -6.00 2.19
N SER A 444 37.46 -6.05 0.91
CA SER A 444 36.20 -6.67 0.49
C SER A 444 36.42 -7.90 -0.39
N ALA A 445 35.84 -9.02 0.04
CA ALA A 445 35.84 -10.26 -0.74
C ALA A 445 35.24 -10.09 -2.14
N LYS A 446 34.12 -9.38 -2.25
CA LYS A 446 33.43 -9.16 -3.53
C LYS A 446 34.27 -8.28 -4.46
N LEU A 447 34.93 -7.23 -3.94
CA LEU A 447 35.81 -6.38 -4.75
C LEU A 447 37.05 -7.12 -5.25
N LYS A 448 37.66 -7.99 -4.44
CA LYS A 448 38.78 -8.85 -4.91
C LYS A 448 38.39 -9.66 -6.15
N VAL A 449 37.20 -10.27 -6.14
CA VAL A 449 36.69 -11.05 -7.27
C VAL A 449 36.29 -10.16 -8.44
N LEU A 450 35.63 -9.04 -8.16
CA LEU A 450 35.23 -8.06 -9.17
C LEU A 450 36.44 -7.53 -9.93
N ASP A 451 37.52 -7.17 -9.24
CA ASP A 451 38.71 -6.58 -9.85
C ASP A 451 39.36 -7.50 -10.89
N ARG A 452 39.51 -8.79 -10.55
CA ARG A 452 40.05 -9.79 -11.49
C ARG A 452 39.07 -10.08 -12.62
N LEU A 453 37.77 -10.16 -12.31
CA LEU A 453 36.73 -10.40 -13.32
C LEU A 453 36.67 -9.25 -14.33
N LEU A 454 36.71 -8.00 -13.88
CA LEU A 454 36.65 -6.82 -14.74
C LEU A 454 37.88 -6.70 -15.65
N LYS A 455 39.08 -7.02 -15.16
CA LYS A 455 40.30 -7.08 -15.98
C LYS A 455 40.16 -8.08 -17.14
N LYS A 456 39.72 -9.32 -16.83
CA LYS A 456 39.46 -10.36 -17.83
C LYS A 456 38.37 -9.97 -18.84
N LEU A 457 37.33 -9.26 -18.40
CA LEU A 457 36.24 -8.79 -19.27
C LEU A 457 36.65 -7.60 -20.15
N LYS A 458 37.52 -6.71 -19.65
CA LYS A 458 38.08 -5.59 -20.41
C LYS A 458 38.97 -6.09 -21.54
N GLU A 459 39.81 -7.10 -21.29
CA GLU A 459 40.62 -7.77 -22.32
C GLU A 459 39.75 -8.43 -23.40
N GLN A 460 38.59 -8.97 -23.03
CA GLN A 460 37.63 -9.57 -23.96
C GLN A 460 36.79 -8.54 -24.74
N GLY A 461 36.91 -7.23 -24.44
CA GLY A 461 36.07 -6.19 -25.04
C GLY A 461 34.58 -6.35 -24.71
N SER A 462 34.26 -6.86 -23.51
CA SER A 462 32.90 -6.91 -22.98
C SER A 462 32.54 -5.58 -22.32
N ARG A 463 31.25 -5.29 -22.14
CA ARG A 463 30.76 -4.11 -21.40
C ARG A 463 29.89 -4.58 -20.25
N VAL A 464 30.07 -3.98 -19.07
CA VAL A 464 29.58 -4.55 -17.82
C VAL A 464 28.59 -3.60 -17.15
N LEU A 465 27.43 -4.12 -16.76
CA LEU A 465 26.48 -3.46 -15.87
C LEU A 465 26.68 -3.99 -14.45
N ILE A 466 26.82 -3.11 -13.47
CA ILE A 466 26.93 -3.50 -12.06
C ILE A 466 25.70 -2.98 -11.33
N PHE A 467 24.90 -3.90 -10.79
CA PHE A 467 23.75 -3.57 -9.97
C PHE A 467 24.07 -3.75 -8.49
N SER A 468 23.67 -2.79 -7.67
CA SER A 468 23.63 -2.94 -6.21
C SER A 468 22.35 -2.38 -5.60
N GLN A 469 21.95 -2.92 -4.46
CA GLN A 469 20.81 -2.43 -3.68
C GLN A 469 21.14 -1.16 -2.89
N MET A 470 22.40 -0.98 -2.49
CA MET A 470 22.83 0.13 -1.62
C MET A 470 23.55 1.21 -2.44
N SER A 471 23.03 2.44 -2.43
CA SER A 471 23.71 3.56 -3.11
C SER A 471 25.12 3.82 -2.56
N ARG A 472 25.33 3.66 -1.25
CA ARG A 472 26.65 3.79 -0.62
C ARG A 472 27.69 2.78 -1.11
N VAL A 473 27.26 1.63 -1.62
CA VAL A 473 28.18 0.69 -2.28
C VAL A 473 28.57 1.20 -3.66
N LEU A 474 27.66 1.89 -4.36
CA LEU A 474 27.99 2.54 -5.62
C LEU A 474 28.99 3.69 -5.43
N ASP A 475 28.92 4.43 -4.31
CA ASP A 475 29.94 5.44 -3.95
C ASP A 475 31.33 4.79 -3.85
N ILE A 476 31.44 3.66 -3.14
CA ILE A 476 32.69 2.90 -3.02
C ILE A 476 33.16 2.35 -4.38
N LEU A 477 32.23 1.89 -5.21
CA LEU A 477 32.54 1.39 -6.55
C LEU A 477 32.98 2.52 -7.49
N GLU A 478 32.46 3.73 -7.30
CA GLU A 478 32.84 4.92 -8.04
C GLU A 478 34.29 5.30 -7.75
N ASP A 479 34.67 5.35 -6.46
CA ASP A 479 36.06 5.56 -6.03
C ASP A 479 36.99 4.47 -6.57
N TYR A 480 36.54 3.21 -6.56
CA TYR A 480 37.28 2.09 -7.16
C TYR A 480 37.45 2.22 -8.68
N CYS A 481 36.41 2.66 -9.40
CA CYS A 481 36.48 2.89 -10.84
C CYS A 481 37.46 4.01 -11.17
N TYR A 482 37.48 5.08 -10.37
CA TYR A 482 38.46 6.15 -10.47
C TYR A 482 39.88 5.64 -10.23
N PHE A 483 40.09 4.86 -9.16
CA PHE A 483 41.39 4.25 -8.82
C PHE A 483 41.94 3.32 -9.92
N ARG A 484 41.07 2.56 -10.60
CA ARG A 484 41.45 1.66 -11.70
C ARG A 484 41.37 2.29 -13.09
N GLU A 485 41.08 3.59 -13.18
CA GLU A 485 40.91 4.32 -14.45
C GLU A 485 39.90 3.66 -15.40
N PHE A 486 38.79 3.16 -14.85
CA PHE A 486 37.68 2.65 -15.64
C PHE A 486 36.69 3.75 -15.92
N GLU A 487 36.39 3.97 -17.21
CA GLU A 487 35.31 4.88 -17.57
C GLU A 487 33.94 4.27 -17.24
N TYR A 488 33.13 5.02 -16.50
CA TYR A 488 31.81 4.57 -16.05
C TYR A 488 30.72 5.62 -16.24
N CYS A 489 29.48 5.17 -16.17
CA CYS A 489 28.29 5.99 -15.94
C CYS A 489 27.59 5.51 -14.65
N ARG A 490 26.88 6.40 -13.95
CA ARG A 490 26.16 6.07 -12.72
C ARG A 490 24.71 6.55 -12.78
N ILE A 491 23.77 5.68 -12.42
CA ILE A 491 22.37 6.04 -12.19
C ILE A 491 21.89 5.45 -10.86
N ASP A 492 21.45 6.34 -9.97
CA ASP A 492 20.79 6.01 -8.72
C ASP A 492 19.43 6.74 -8.58
N GLY A 493 18.79 6.57 -7.41
CA GLY A 493 17.49 7.18 -7.12
C GLY A 493 17.53 8.71 -6.96
N ALA A 494 18.71 9.32 -6.78
CA ALA A 494 18.88 10.76 -6.61
C ALA A 494 19.25 11.48 -7.92
N THR A 495 19.75 10.76 -8.93
CA THR A 495 20.08 11.34 -10.24
C THR A 495 18.90 12.06 -10.88
N ASP A 496 19.18 13.26 -11.40
CA ASP A 496 18.18 14.04 -12.10
C ASP A 496 17.79 13.39 -13.45
N HIS A 497 16.61 13.73 -13.94
CA HIS A 497 16.03 13.12 -15.12
C HIS A 497 16.85 13.38 -16.38
N GLU A 498 17.37 14.60 -16.56
CA GLU A 498 18.17 14.96 -17.74
C GLU A 498 19.52 14.25 -17.76
N GLU A 499 20.22 14.22 -16.63
CA GLU A 499 21.50 13.52 -16.47
C GLU A 499 21.35 12.03 -16.72
N ARG A 500 20.26 11.43 -16.23
CA ARG A 500 19.95 10.03 -16.49
C ARG A 500 19.87 9.72 -17.99
N ILE A 501 19.21 10.58 -18.76
CA ILE A 501 19.08 10.41 -20.20
C ILE A 501 20.45 10.53 -20.88
N LYS A 502 21.22 11.56 -20.52
CA LYS A 502 22.57 11.79 -21.04
C LYS A 502 23.47 10.57 -20.78
N ALA A 503 23.46 10.03 -19.58
CA ALA A 503 24.24 8.84 -19.21
C ALA A 503 23.83 7.58 -20.00
N ILE A 504 22.52 7.37 -20.21
CA ILE A 504 22.01 6.24 -21.03
C ILE A 504 22.45 6.39 -22.48
N ASP A 505 22.32 7.59 -23.05
CA ASP A 505 22.67 7.86 -24.44
C ASP A 505 24.19 7.77 -24.67
N GLU A 506 25.00 8.28 -23.74
CA GLU A 506 26.46 8.21 -23.78
C GLU A 506 26.93 6.76 -23.71
N TYR A 507 26.32 5.94 -22.85
CA TYR A 507 26.65 4.51 -22.77
C TYR A 507 26.22 3.75 -24.02
N ASN A 508 25.03 4.03 -24.58
CA ASN A 508 24.51 3.35 -25.77
C ASN A 508 25.09 3.86 -27.09
N LYS A 509 25.84 4.96 -27.08
CA LYS A 509 26.49 5.52 -28.28
C LYS A 509 27.37 4.44 -28.95
N PRO A 510 27.36 4.33 -30.30
CA PRO A 510 28.31 3.47 -30.99
C PRO A 510 29.73 3.92 -30.64
N ASP A 511 30.60 2.95 -30.38
CA ASP A 511 32.00 3.16 -29.98
C ASP A 511 32.19 4.03 -28.72
N SER A 512 31.21 3.98 -27.80
CA SER A 512 31.34 4.58 -26.47
C SER A 512 32.51 3.96 -25.70
N SER A 513 33.36 4.82 -25.12
CA SER A 513 34.50 4.45 -24.28
C SER A 513 34.10 3.96 -22.89
N LYS A 514 32.83 4.17 -22.48
CA LYS A 514 32.31 3.76 -21.17
C LYS A 514 32.31 2.24 -21.03
N PHE A 515 33.15 1.70 -20.16
CA PHE A 515 33.25 0.26 -19.91
C PHE A 515 32.19 -0.22 -18.91
N LEU A 516 31.99 0.55 -17.83
CA LEU A 516 31.10 0.19 -16.71
C LEU A 516 29.84 1.05 -16.68
N PHE A 517 28.72 0.47 -16.23
CA PHE A 517 27.54 1.22 -15.84
C PHE A 517 27.09 0.79 -14.44
N LEU A 518 27.19 1.71 -13.48
CA LEU A 518 26.77 1.53 -12.09
C LEU A 518 25.29 1.88 -11.94
N LEU A 519 24.49 0.93 -11.49
CA LEU A 519 23.05 1.05 -11.39
C LEU A 519 22.57 0.60 -10.01
N THR A 520 21.64 1.34 -9.40
CA THR A 520 20.87 0.75 -8.31
C THR A 520 19.83 -0.22 -8.87
N THR A 521 19.56 -1.35 -8.22
CA THR A 521 18.58 -2.34 -8.73
C THR A 521 17.21 -1.73 -8.94
N ARG A 522 16.78 -0.84 -8.04
CA ARG A 522 15.50 -0.13 -8.19
C ARG A 522 15.52 0.90 -9.31
N ALA A 523 16.52 1.78 -9.41
CA ALA A 523 16.53 2.80 -10.47
C ALA A 523 16.75 2.18 -11.86
N GLY A 524 17.63 1.19 -11.95
CA GLY A 524 17.93 0.45 -13.17
C GLY A 524 16.82 -0.52 -13.58
N GLY A 525 15.99 -0.98 -12.64
CA GLY A 525 14.81 -1.81 -12.94
C GLY A 525 13.69 -1.06 -13.68
N LEU A 526 13.66 0.27 -13.66
CA LEU A 526 12.53 1.08 -14.16
C LEU A 526 12.50 1.24 -15.70
N GLY A 527 12.66 0.15 -16.47
CA GLY A 527 12.26 0.17 -17.88
C GLY A 527 13.30 0.71 -18.89
N ILE A 528 14.54 1.00 -18.47
CA ILE A 528 15.61 1.48 -19.38
C ILE A 528 16.10 0.38 -20.36
N ASN A 529 16.84 0.76 -21.41
CA ASN A 529 17.38 -0.15 -22.42
C ASN A 529 18.91 -0.01 -22.52
N LEU A 530 19.64 -1.11 -22.26
CA LEU A 530 21.11 -1.14 -22.21
C LEU A 530 21.66 -2.34 -23.00
N THR A 531 21.23 -2.47 -24.25
CA THR A 531 21.58 -3.59 -25.14
C THR A 531 23.04 -3.59 -25.61
N THR A 532 23.78 -2.50 -25.39
CA THR A 532 25.23 -2.46 -25.67
C THR A 532 26.07 -3.23 -24.67
N ALA A 533 25.53 -3.55 -23.48
CA ALA A 533 26.18 -4.36 -22.46
C ALA A 533 25.84 -5.83 -22.57
N ASP A 534 26.84 -6.70 -22.48
CA ASP A 534 26.73 -8.15 -22.58
C ASP A 534 27.00 -8.88 -21.25
N VAL A 535 27.55 -8.20 -20.25
CA VAL A 535 27.76 -8.78 -18.92
C VAL A 535 26.98 -8.00 -17.86
N VAL A 536 26.31 -8.73 -16.99
CA VAL A 536 25.61 -8.18 -15.82
C VAL A 536 26.20 -8.77 -14.56
N VAL A 537 26.63 -7.91 -13.63
CA VAL A 537 27.09 -8.30 -12.30
C VAL A 537 26.07 -7.81 -11.28
N LEU A 538 25.50 -8.74 -10.52
CA LEU A 538 24.68 -8.43 -9.35
C LEU A 538 25.59 -8.48 -8.12
N PHE A 539 25.95 -7.31 -7.59
CA PHE A 539 26.84 -7.21 -6.43
C PHE A 539 26.16 -7.76 -5.16
N ASP A 540 24.87 -7.52 -5.02
CA ASP A 540 24.00 -8.09 -3.99
C ASP A 540 22.60 -8.37 -4.52
N SER A 541 21.94 -9.38 -3.95
CA SER A 541 20.62 -9.84 -4.41
C SER A 541 19.48 -9.12 -3.69
N ASP A 542 18.37 -8.86 -4.38
CA ASP A 542 17.13 -8.38 -3.77
C ASP A 542 16.42 -9.51 -2.98
N TRP A 543 15.56 -9.13 -2.03
CA TRP A 543 14.61 -10.04 -1.41
C TRP A 543 13.52 -10.51 -2.37
N ASN A 544 13.24 -9.72 -3.41
CA ASN A 544 12.33 -10.05 -4.48
C ASN A 544 13.09 -10.50 -5.74
N PRO A 545 13.07 -11.80 -6.11
CA PRO A 545 13.79 -12.31 -7.28
C PRO A 545 13.36 -11.65 -8.60
N GLN A 546 12.11 -11.16 -8.69
CA GLN A 546 11.60 -10.51 -9.89
C GLN A 546 12.33 -9.18 -10.18
N ALA A 547 12.79 -8.47 -9.14
CA ALA A 547 13.55 -7.22 -9.32
C ALA A 547 14.91 -7.49 -9.99
N ASP A 548 15.60 -8.55 -9.57
CA ASP A 548 16.88 -8.96 -10.16
C ASP A 548 16.68 -9.45 -11.60
N LEU A 549 15.63 -10.22 -11.88
CA LEU A 549 15.29 -10.67 -13.24
C LEU A 549 15.03 -9.48 -14.17
N GLN A 550 14.31 -8.46 -13.69
CA GLN A 550 14.04 -7.22 -14.41
C GLN A 550 15.33 -6.42 -14.69
N ALA A 551 16.29 -6.44 -13.76
CA ALA A 551 17.61 -5.83 -13.93
C ALA A 551 18.45 -6.56 -14.98
N MET A 552 18.50 -7.89 -14.96
CA MET A 552 19.20 -8.69 -15.99
C MET A 552 18.63 -8.44 -17.40
N ASP A 553 17.30 -8.37 -17.50
CA ASP A 553 16.59 -8.17 -18.76
C ASP A 553 16.75 -6.74 -19.32
N ARG A 554 17.48 -5.83 -18.63
CA ARG A 554 17.93 -4.55 -19.21
C ARG A 554 18.95 -4.74 -20.33
N ALA A 555 19.82 -5.74 -20.17
CA ALA A 555 20.83 -6.15 -21.15
C ALA A 555 20.34 -7.33 -22.00
N HIS A 556 19.65 -8.31 -21.38
CA HIS A 556 19.06 -9.46 -22.09
C HIS A 556 17.72 -9.10 -22.74
N ARG A 557 17.81 -8.30 -23.81
CA ARG A 557 16.68 -7.78 -24.58
C ARG A 557 16.93 -7.85 -26.07
N ILE A 558 15.84 -7.79 -26.86
CA ILE A 558 15.90 -7.69 -28.32
C ILE A 558 16.78 -6.49 -28.71
N GLY A 559 17.77 -6.76 -29.57
CA GLY A 559 18.83 -5.82 -29.93
C GLY A 559 20.21 -6.30 -29.47
N GLN A 560 20.27 -7.15 -28.44
CA GLN A 560 21.51 -7.80 -28.02
C GLN A 560 21.96 -8.84 -29.04
N LYS A 561 23.23 -8.76 -29.44
CA LYS A 561 23.87 -9.69 -30.38
C LYS A 561 24.86 -10.65 -29.72
N LYS A 562 25.40 -10.27 -28.56
CA LYS A 562 26.34 -11.07 -27.77
C LYS A 562 25.61 -11.95 -26.75
N GLN A 563 26.27 -13.02 -26.33
CA GLN A 563 25.78 -13.91 -25.28
C GLN A 563 25.80 -13.18 -23.93
N VAL A 564 24.62 -12.96 -23.34
CA VAL A 564 24.54 -12.33 -22.01
C VAL A 564 25.03 -13.29 -20.93
N LYS A 565 26.01 -12.83 -20.13
CA LYS A 565 26.53 -13.54 -18.95
C LYS A 565 26.14 -12.77 -17.70
N VAL A 566 25.51 -13.44 -16.75
CA VAL A 566 25.09 -12.87 -15.46
C VAL A 566 25.91 -13.49 -14.34
N PHE A 567 26.65 -12.67 -13.61
CA PHE A 567 27.40 -13.06 -12.43
C PHE A 567 26.71 -12.53 -11.18
N ARG A 568 26.17 -13.42 -10.36
CA ARG A 568 25.55 -13.06 -9.08
C ARG A 568 26.52 -13.32 -7.94
N PHE A 569 26.93 -12.29 -7.23
CA PHE A 569 27.84 -12.46 -6.10
C PHE A 569 27.06 -12.86 -4.84
N VAL A 570 27.54 -13.91 -4.18
CA VAL A 570 26.94 -14.48 -2.98
C VAL A 570 28.05 -14.72 -1.98
N THR A 571 27.98 -14.06 -0.82
CA THR A 571 28.93 -14.36 0.27
C THR A 571 28.60 -15.73 0.89
N ASP A 572 29.54 -16.67 0.77
CA ASP A 572 29.42 -18.06 1.22
C ASP A 572 29.29 -18.14 2.75
N ASN A 573 28.48 -19.07 3.26
CA ASN A 573 28.22 -19.24 4.71
C ASN A 573 27.79 -17.94 5.41
N SER A 574 26.94 -17.14 4.77
CA SER A 574 26.43 -15.88 5.33
C SER A 574 24.91 -15.77 5.22
N VAL A 575 24.36 -14.66 5.70
CA VAL A 575 22.93 -14.31 5.52
C VAL A 575 22.54 -14.25 4.04
N GLU A 576 23.44 -13.87 3.13
CA GLU A 576 23.10 -13.73 1.69
C GLU A 576 22.72 -15.05 1.03
N GLU A 577 23.35 -16.16 1.42
CA GLU A 577 23.04 -17.50 0.88
C GLU A 577 21.59 -17.89 1.23
N LYS A 578 21.14 -17.57 2.45
CA LYS A 578 19.77 -17.84 2.88
C LYS A 578 18.75 -16.93 2.20
N ILE A 579 19.13 -15.68 1.92
CA ILE A 579 18.29 -14.76 1.12
C ILE A 579 18.12 -15.33 -0.30
N LEU A 580 19.20 -15.79 -0.93
CA LEU A 580 19.17 -16.36 -2.27
C LEU A 580 18.33 -17.64 -2.33
N GLU A 581 18.48 -18.54 -1.37
CA GLU A 581 17.66 -19.75 -1.27
C GLU A 581 16.16 -19.42 -1.23
N ARG A 582 15.76 -18.46 -0.40
CA ARG A 582 14.36 -18.03 -0.33
C ARG A 582 13.88 -17.31 -1.58
N ALA A 583 14.73 -16.51 -2.20
CA ALA A 583 14.41 -15.86 -3.47
C ALA A 583 14.16 -16.93 -4.55
N THR A 584 15.00 -17.97 -4.60
CA THR A 584 14.87 -19.09 -5.55
C THR A 584 13.60 -19.89 -5.30
N GLN A 585 13.28 -20.20 -4.03
CA GLN A 585 12.02 -20.86 -3.65
C GLN A 585 10.80 -20.05 -4.10
N LYS A 586 10.79 -18.73 -3.85
CA LYS A 586 9.71 -17.84 -4.30
C LYS A 586 9.58 -17.82 -5.82
N LEU A 587 10.70 -17.74 -6.54
CA LEU A 587 10.71 -17.75 -8.00
C LEU A 587 10.20 -19.09 -8.55
N ARG A 588 10.58 -20.21 -7.93
CA ARG A 588 10.13 -21.54 -8.35
C ARG A 588 8.64 -21.73 -8.07
N LEU A 589 8.14 -21.28 -6.92
CA LEU A 589 6.72 -21.27 -6.63
C LEU A 589 5.96 -20.43 -7.66
N ASP A 590 6.45 -19.23 -7.98
CA ASP A 590 5.88 -18.36 -9.02
C ASP A 590 5.87 -19.07 -10.38
N GLN A 591 7.00 -19.65 -10.80
CA GLN A 591 7.10 -20.41 -12.05
C GLN A 591 6.18 -21.63 -12.09
N LEU A 592 6.04 -22.38 -11.00
CA LEU A 592 5.16 -23.55 -10.93
C LEU A 592 3.69 -23.13 -10.98
N VAL A 593 3.30 -22.09 -10.24
CA VAL A 593 1.95 -21.50 -10.28
C VAL A 593 1.61 -20.91 -11.66
N ILE A 594 2.63 -20.47 -12.42
CA ILE A 594 2.44 -19.90 -13.76
C ILE A 594 2.50 -20.97 -14.87
N GLN A 595 3.42 -21.94 -14.80
CA GLN A 595 3.57 -23.03 -15.78
C GLN A 595 2.47 -24.08 -15.62
N GLN A 596 2.09 -24.37 -14.38
CA GLN A 596 0.86 -25.07 -14.11
C GLN A 596 -0.23 -24.00 -14.03
N ASN A 597 -0.99 -23.81 -15.11
CA ASN A 597 -2.35 -23.27 -15.08
C ASN A 597 -3.30 -24.14 -14.20
N ARG A 598 -2.78 -24.73 -13.12
CA ARG A 598 -3.33 -25.76 -12.24
C ARG A 598 -2.56 -25.75 -10.90
N ILE A 599 -3.33 -25.52 -9.82
CA ILE A 599 -3.12 -26.05 -8.45
C ILE A 599 -2.42 -25.13 -7.43
N SER A 600 -3.27 -24.74 -6.46
CA SER A 600 -3.06 -24.43 -5.05
C SER A 600 -2.48 -23.08 -4.62
N ALA A 601 -3.38 -22.22 -4.16
CA ALA A 601 -3.09 -21.04 -3.35
C ALA A 601 -4.15 -20.88 -2.26
N GLN A 602 -3.90 -21.32 -1.01
CA GLN A 602 -4.53 -20.67 0.15
C GLN A 602 -3.98 -20.90 1.58
N LYS A 603 -2.95 -21.72 1.84
CA LYS A 603 -2.41 -21.85 3.22
C LYS A 603 -1.42 -20.76 3.66
N LYS A 604 -1.79 -19.48 3.54
CA LYS A 604 -0.96 -18.34 4.02
C LYS A 604 -1.58 -17.45 5.08
N LYS A 605 -2.86 -17.65 5.46
CA LYS A 605 -3.52 -16.81 6.48
C LYS A 605 -3.09 -17.12 7.94
N GLU A 606 -2.33 -18.19 8.21
CA GLU A 606 -1.87 -18.51 9.57
C GLU A 606 -0.40 -18.12 9.89
N ASN A 607 0.43 -17.76 8.89
CA ASN A 607 1.89 -17.61 9.08
C ASN A 607 2.36 -16.23 9.58
N LYS A 608 1.70 -15.64 10.59
CA LYS A 608 2.26 -14.45 11.28
C LYS A 608 3.45 -14.79 12.20
N GLY A 609 3.60 -16.05 12.64
CA GLY A 609 4.74 -16.55 13.42
C GLY A 609 6.00 -16.83 12.58
N ASP A 610 5.80 -17.36 11.38
CA ASP A 610 6.84 -17.90 10.48
C ASP A 610 7.89 -16.86 10.02
N SER A 611 7.51 -15.58 9.92
CA SER A 611 8.43 -14.51 9.51
C SER A 611 9.54 -14.22 10.53
N LYS A 612 9.38 -14.56 11.81
CA LYS A 612 10.39 -14.28 12.85
C LYS A 612 11.42 -15.40 12.94
N ASP A 613 10.96 -16.64 13.03
CA ASP A 613 11.82 -17.82 13.05
C ASP A 613 12.62 -17.92 11.75
N ALA A 614 12.01 -17.50 10.64
CA ALA A 614 12.70 -17.27 9.39
C ALA A 614 13.91 -16.34 9.50
N LEU A 615 13.74 -15.16 10.10
CA LEU A 615 14.83 -14.18 10.25
C LEU A 615 15.90 -14.71 11.21
N LEU A 616 15.50 -15.41 12.28
CA LEU A 616 16.42 -16.02 13.22
C LEU A 616 17.28 -17.09 12.53
N SER A 617 16.65 -17.97 11.74
CA SER A 617 17.37 -19.00 10.96
C SER A 617 18.36 -18.39 9.96
N MET A 618 18.06 -17.20 9.39
CA MET A 618 18.99 -16.48 8.52
C MET A 618 20.21 -15.99 9.28
N ILE A 619 20.01 -15.44 10.47
CA ILE A 619 21.09 -14.88 11.29
C ILE A 619 21.99 -16.00 11.83
N GLN A 620 21.41 -17.14 12.22
CA GLN A 620 22.15 -18.28 12.75
C GLN A 620 22.94 -19.03 11.67
N HIS A 621 22.54 -18.93 10.40
CA HIS A 621 23.25 -19.54 9.29
C HIS A 621 24.66 -18.94 9.13
N GLY A 622 25.69 -19.78 9.23
CA GLY A 622 27.09 -19.37 9.14
C GLY A 622 27.67 -18.71 10.40
N ALA A 623 26.84 -18.31 11.37
CA ALA A 623 27.30 -17.73 12.63
C ALA A 623 28.25 -18.68 13.38
N ALA A 624 27.89 -19.97 13.48
CA ALA A 624 28.71 -20.98 14.16
C ALA A 624 30.09 -21.16 13.51
N ASP A 625 30.18 -21.07 12.18
CA ASP A 625 31.45 -21.24 11.46
C ASP A 625 32.35 -20.01 11.61
N VAL A 626 31.75 -18.81 11.62
CA VAL A 626 32.48 -17.56 11.93
C VAL A 626 33.07 -17.62 13.34
N PHE A 627 32.32 -18.10 14.34
CA PHE A 627 32.82 -18.22 15.73
C PHE A 627 33.86 -19.35 15.90
N LYS A 628 33.73 -20.48 15.20
CA LYS A 628 34.69 -21.60 15.24
C LYS A 628 35.99 -21.31 14.49
N SER A 629 35.96 -20.45 13.49
CA SER A 629 37.14 -20.12 12.66
C SER A 629 38.30 -19.46 13.43
N ALA A 630 38.09 -19.07 14.69
CA ALA A 630 39.14 -18.58 15.59
C ALA A 630 40.01 -19.69 16.21
N THR A 631 39.59 -20.96 16.15
CA THR A 631 40.24 -22.06 16.91
C THR A 631 40.64 -23.28 16.06
N SER A 632 40.26 -23.37 14.80
CA SER A 632 40.67 -24.49 13.94
C SER A 632 40.67 -24.16 12.46
N SER A 633 41.83 -24.31 11.82
CA SER A 633 41.97 -24.45 10.37
C SER A 633 41.41 -25.80 9.87
N SER A 634 40.87 -25.82 8.64
CA SER A 634 40.14 -26.90 7.93
C SER A 634 38.61 -26.90 8.12
N ARG A 635 37.74 -27.10 7.12
CA ARG A 635 37.81 -27.72 5.78
C ARG A 635 36.63 -27.18 4.93
N GLY A 636 36.82 -26.83 3.65
CA GLY A 636 35.72 -26.84 2.66
C GLY A 636 35.55 -25.65 1.69
N SER A 637 36.09 -24.47 1.98
CA SER A 637 36.04 -23.30 1.10
C SER A 637 37.44 -22.71 0.91
N PRO A 638 37.85 -22.31 -0.32
CA PRO A 638 39.12 -21.63 -0.52
C PRO A 638 39.08 -20.34 0.29
N GLN A 639 39.86 -20.28 1.36
CA GLN A 639 40.08 -19.05 2.12
C GLN A 639 41.03 -18.17 1.31
N PRO A 640 40.70 -16.90 1.07
CA PRO A 640 41.76 -15.92 0.92
C PRO A 640 42.39 -15.78 2.31
N ASP A 641 43.71 -15.81 2.37
CA ASP A 641 44.56 -15.54 3.54
C ASP A 641 45.05 -16.82 4.28
N ALA A 642 46.07 -17.44 3.71
CA ALA A 642 47.20 -17.95 4.47
C ALA A 642 48.46 -17.24 3.96
N GLU A 643 49.11 -16.50 4.85
CA GLU A 643 50.47 -15.93 4.82
C GLU A 643 51.41 -16.40 3.68
N ALA A 644 51.12 -15.99 2.45
CA ALA A 644 52.02 -16.05 1.31
C ALA A 644 51.69 -14.86 0.42
N GLU A 645 52.64 -13.93 0.31
CA GLU A 645 52.54 -12.74 -0.53
C GLU A 645 52.39 -13.05 -2.03
N ASP A 646 52.36 -14.32 -2.46
CA ASP A 646 52.35 -14.73 -3.87
C ASP A 646 51.49 -15.99 -4.19
N ALA A 647 50.37 -16.22 -3.51
CA ALA A 647 49.41 -17.25 -3.96
C ALA A 647 48.36 -16.62 -4.89
N GLU A 648 48.51 -16.80 -6.21
CA GLU A 648 47.52 -16.38 -7.21
C GLU A 648 46.12 -16.89 -6.83
N PHE A 649 45.22 -15.98 -6.44
CA PHE A 649 43.79 -16.29 -6.31
C PHE A 649 43.25 -16.76 -7.68
N ASP A 650 43.10 -18.06 -7.85
CA ASP A 650 42.64 -18.64 -9.11
C ASP A 650 41.13 -18.38 -9.29
N LEU A 651 40.83 -17.34 -10.07
CA LEU A 651 39.47 -16.97 -10.43
C LEU A 651 38.77 -18.09 -11.20
N ASP A 652 39.50 -18.83 -12.04
CA ASP A 652 38.90 -19.86 -12.89
C ASP A 652 38.54 -21.10 -12.07
N ALA A 653 39.36 -21.48 -11.08
CA ALA A 653 38.99 -22.50 -10.10
C ALA A 653 37.76 -22.09 -9.25
N LEU A 654 37.68 -20.82 -8.83
CA LEU A 654 36.53 -20.31 -8.09
C LEU A 654 35.25 -20.36 -8.93
N LEU A 655 35.33 -19.93 -10.20
CA LEU A 655 34.20 -19.94 -11.12
C LEU A 655 33.75 -21.38 -11.43
N ALA A 656 34.67 -22.33 -11.60
CA ALA A 656 34.35 -23.75 -11.80
C ALA A 656 33.61 -24.33 -10.58
N LYS A 657 34.15 -24.14 -9.36
CA LYS A 657 33.50 -24.59 -8.13
C LYS A 657 32.12 -23.96 -7.93
N SER A 658 32.01 -22.66 -8.23
CA SER A 658 30.77 -21.90 -8.18
C SER A 658 29.75 -22.41 -9.19
N GLN A 659 30.20 -22.78 -10.39
CA GLN A 659 29.37 -23.39 -11.42
C GLN A 659 28.82 -24.75 -10.97
N ASP A 660 29.65 -25.62 -10.39
CA ASP A 660 29.23 -26.92 -9.87
C ASP A 660 28.21 -26.78 -8.73
N LYS A 661 28.45 -25.85 -7.78
CA LYS A 661 27.51 -25.53 -6.70
C LYS A 661 26.19 -24.98 -7.24
N THR A 662 26.25 -24.11 -8.25
CA THR A 662 25.05 -23.59 -8.92
C THR A 662 24.26 -24.69 -9.63
N GLN A 663 24.94 -25.57 -10.37
CA GLN A 663 24.30 -26.67 -11.10
C GLN A 663 23.64 -27.68 -10.15
N SER A 664 24.33 -28.09 -9.09
CA SER A 664 23.78 -29.01 -8.08
C SER A 664 22.57 -28.43 -7.36
N LEU A 665 22.59 -27.13 -7.00
CA LEU A 665 21.42 -26.45 -6.43
C LEU A 665 20.27 -26.35 -7.43
N ASN A 666 20.54 -25.97 -8.68
CA ASN A 666 19.50 -25.91 -9.71
C ASN A 666 18.87 -27.29 -9.97
N GLN A 667 19.67 -28.36 -10.00
CA GLN A 667 19.18 -29.73 -10.10
C GLN A 667 18.33 -30.11 -8.88
N LYS A 668 18.81 -29.80 -7.66
CA LYS A 668 18.07 -30.02 -6.42
C LYS A 668 16.71 -29.32 -6.44
N TYR A 669 16.65 -28.04 -6.81
CA TYR A 669 15.40 -27.28 -6.87
C TYR A 669 14.50 -27.67 -8.05
N SER A 670 15.08 -28.14 -9.16
CA SER A 670 14.30 -28.63 -10.31
C SER A 670 13.63 -29.98 -10.02
N ALA A 671 14.26 -30.81 -9.19
CA ALA A 671 13.74 -32.11 -8.79
C ALA A 671 12.61 -32.05 -7.74
N LEU A 672 12.47 -30.93 -7.02
CA LEU A 672 11.45 -30.76 -5.99
C LEU A 672 10.06 -30.50 -6.61
N GLY A 673 9.07 -31.29 -6.19
CA GLY A 673 7.66 -31.09 -6.52
C GLY A 673 7.01 -29.98 -5.69
N LEU A 674 5.76 -29.63 -6.04
CA LEU A 674 4.99 -28.55 -5.39
C LEU A 674 4.73 -28.83 -3.90
N ASP A 675 4.43 -30.10 -3.56
CA ASP A 675 4.24 -30.57 -2.18
C ASP A 675 5.53 -30.56 -1.36
N ASP A 676 6.67 -30.91 -1.98
CA ASP A 676 7.96 -30.92 -1.28
C ASP A 676 8.44 -29.50 -0.97
N LEU A 677 8.21 -28.56 -1.89
CA LEU A 677 8.48 -27.14 -1.70
C LEU A 677 7.62 -26.50 -0.60
N GLN A 678 6.39 -26.97 -0.38
CA GLN A 678 5.55 -26.52 0.73
C GLN A 678 6.00 -27.12 2.08
N LYS A 679 6.41 -28.39 2.12
CA LYS A 679 6.94 -29.05 3.33
C LYS A 679 8.22 -28.39 3.85
N PHE A 680 9.02 -27.78 2.97
CA PHE A 680 10.19 -26.99 3.37
C PHE A 680 9.88 -25.76 4.25
N ASN A 681 8.63 -25.27 4.28
CA ASN A 681 8.22 -24.17 5.17
C ASN A 681 7.86 -24.66 6.59
N GLN A 682 7.60 -25.95 6.79
CA GLN A 682 7.05 -26.44 8.05
C GLN A 682 8.08 -27.05 9.01
N ASP A 683 9.28 -27.48 8.57
CA ASP A 683 10.23 -28.08 9.50
C ASP A 683 11.71 -27.83 9.18
N SER A 684 12.46 -27.69 10.28
CA SER A 684 13.91 -27.86 10.43
C SER A 684 14.47 -28.94 9.50
N ALA A 685 15.58 -28.63 8.83
CA ALA A 685 16.25 -29.44 7.79
C ALA A 685 16.84 -30.81 8.24
N TYR A 686 16.19 -31.58 9.12
CA TYR A 686 16.79 -32.76 9.77
C TYR A 686 16.00 -34.07 9.72
N GLU A 687 14.86 -34.14 9.03
CA GLU A 687 14.14 -35.40 8.81
C GLU A 687 14.18 -35.82 7.33
N TRP A 688 14.76 -37.00 7.07
CA TRP A 688 14.74 -37.66 5.77
C TRP A 688 14.44 -39.15 5.98
N ASN A 689 13.40 -39.67 5.32
CA ASN A 689 12.97 -41.08 5.39
C ASN A 689 12.71 -41.63 6.81
N GLY A 690 12.05 -40.85 7.68
CA GLY A 690 11.62 -41.33 9.01
C GLY A 690 12.77 -41.65 9.99
N GLN A 691 13.99 -41.20 9.69
CA GLN A 691 15.09 -41.20 10.65
C GLN A 691 15.49 -39.76 10.98
N ASP A 692 15.52 -39.50 12.28
CA ASP A 692 15.73 -38.20 12.90
C ASP A 692 17.26 -37.96 13.01
N PHE A 693 17.86 -37.21 12.08
CA PHE A 693 19.31 -36.96 12.03
C PHE A 693 19.74 -35.78 12.91
N LYS A 694 19.16 -35.65 14.11
CA LYS A 694 19.71 -34.78 15.16
C LYS A 694 21.12 -35.24 15.51
N LYS A 695 22.14 -34.68 14.85
CA LYS A 695 23.39 -34.41 15.59
C LYS A 695 22.95 -33.51 16.74
N ARG A 696 23.18 -33.94 17.98
CA ARG A 696 23.05 -33.08 19.17
C ARG A 696 23.88 -31.82 18.94
N THR A 697 23.28 -30.78 18.36
CA THR A 697 23.81 -29.42 18.41
C THR A 697 23.69 -29.02 19.86
N GLN A 698 24.84 -28.79 20.51
CA GLN A 698 24.88 -28.15 21.82
C GLN A 698 23.97 -26.92 21.76
N LYS A 699 23.01 -26.83 22.70
CA LYS A 699 22.07 -25.71 22.81
C LYS A 699 22.76 -24.37 23.09
N ASP A 700 24.07 -24.37 23.31
CA ASP A 700 24.89 -23.21 23.59
C ASP A 700 25.86 -22.99 22.42
N ILE A 701 25.50 -22.14 21.46
CA ILE A 701 26.38 -21.74 20.34
C ILE A 701 27.55 -20.88 20.86
N ILE A 702 27.40 -20.25 22.04
CA ILE A 702 28.43 -19.49 22.76
C ILE A 702 28.67 -20.15 24.11
N SER A 703 29.93 -20.47 24.41
CA SER A 703 30.33 -21.11 25.66
C SER A 703 29.99 -20.22 26.88
N PRO A 704 29.51 -20.77 28.02
CA PRO A 704 29.11 -19.99 29.21
C PRO A 704 30.27 -19.35 29.99
N LEU A 705 31.51 -19.42 29.49
CA LEU A 705 32.73 -19.12 30.24
C LEU A 705 33.11 -17.63 30.27
N TRP A 706 32.26 -16.72 29.78
CA TRP A 706 32.54 -15.29 29.85
C TRP A 706 31.77 -14.62 30.98
N ILE A 707 32.53 -14.17 31.99
CA ILE A 707 32.05 -13.48 33.19
C ILE A 707 31.32 -12.19 32.77
N ASN A 708 30.00 -12.14 32.99
CA ASN A 708 29.20 -10.92 32.86
C ASN A 708 29.65 -9.88 33.90
N PRO A 709 29.96 -8.62 33.52
CA PRO A 709 30.01 -7.52 34.47
C PRO A 709 28.61 -7.26 35.03
N THR A 710 28.49 -7.18 36.35
CA THR A 710 27.22 -7.02 37.06
C THR A 710 26.51 -5.71 36.72
N LYS A 711 25.46 -5.76 35.90
CA LYS A 711 24.49 -4.67 35.77
C LYS A 711 23.33 -4.93 36.73
N ARG A 712 23.01 -3.93 37.57
CA ARG A 712 21.88 -3.92 38.51
C ARG A 712 20.56 -4.17 37.77
N GLU A 713 19.85 -5.23 38.16
CA GLU A 713 18.46 -5.47 37.76
C GLU A 713 17.50 -4.74 38.70
N ARG A 714 16.42 -4.17 38.14
CA ARG A 714 15.19 -3.87 38.89
C ARG A 714 14.24 -5.05 38.74
N LYS A 715 13.68 -5.52 39.86
CA LYS A 715 12.63 -6.53 39.89
C LYS A 715 11.34 -5.95 39.31
N GLU A 716 10.74 -6.64 38.35
CA GLU A 716 9.30 -6.54 38.07
C GLU A 716 8.66 -7.93 38.14
N ASN A 717 7.59 -8.02 38.92
CA ASN A 717 6.76 -9.20 39.10
C ASN A 717 5.77 -9.29 37.94
N TYR A 718 5.81 -10.34 37.12
CA TYR A 718 4.61 -10.93 36.49
C TYR A 718 4.93 -12.36 36.00
N SER A 719 4.15 -13.34 36.47
CA SER A 719 4.29 -14.76 36.14
C SER A 719 3.60 -15.09 34.81
N VAL A 720 4.29 -15.85 33.98
CA VAL A 720 3.93 -16.25 32.60
C VAL A 720 3.07 -17.53 32.57
N ASP A 721 2.80 -18.15 33.73
CA ASP A 721 2.16 -19.47 33.82
C ASP A 721 0.67 -19.49 33.41
N GLY A 722 -0.03 -18.35 33.40
CA GLY A 722 -1.43 -18.30 32.96
C GLY A 722 -1.64 -18.58 31.46
N TYR A 723 -0.67 -18.19 30.62
CA TYR A 723 -0.79 -18.26 29.16
C TYR A 723 -0.54 -19.67 28.60
N TYR A 724 0.19 -20.51 29.34
CA TYR A 724 0.51 -21.88 28.92
C TYR A 724 -0.61 -22.89 29.19
N LYS A 725 -1.57 -22.56 30.06
CA LYS A 725 -2.70 -23.44 30.39
C LYS A 725 -3.76 -23.49 29.29
N ASP A 726 -4.01 -22.37 28.61
CA ASP A 726 -5.04 -22.25 27.58
C ASP A 726 -4.60 -22.79 26.21
N VAL A 727 -3.29 -22.84 25.94
CA VAL A 727 -2.76 -23.30 24.64
C VAL A 727 -2.67 -24.82 24.54
N LEU A 728 -2.67 -25.55 25.66
CA LEU A 728 -2.53 -27.02 25.70
C LEU A 728 -3.87 -27.80 25.61
N GLN A 729 -5.01 -27.13 25.45
CA GLN A 729 -6.35 -27.76 25.39
C GLN A 729 -7.08 -27.62 24.02
N THR A 730 -6.38 -27.74 22.89
CA THR A 730 -7.06 -27.86 21.58
C THR A 730 -6.81 -29.23 20.96
N GLY A 731 -7.55 -30.21 21.48
CA GLY A 731 -7.56 -31.58 20.99
C GLY A 731 -8.69 -32.39 21.64
N ARG A 732 -9.94 -32.04 21.38
CA ARG A 732 -11.07 -32.95 21.61
C ARG A 732 -12.06 -32.92 20.45
N ALA A 733 -12.37 -34.12 19.98
CA ALA A 733 -13.42 -34.42 19.02
C ALA A 733 -14.78 -33.90 19.49
N SER A 734 -15.66 -33.57 18.55
CA SER A 734 -17.02 -33.11 18.80
C SER A 734 -17.81 -34.11 19.65
N THR A 735 -17.99 -33.80 20.93
CA THR A 735 -19.05 -34.40 21.74
C THR A 735 -20.39 -33.77 21.35
N PRO A 736 -21.52 -34.52 21.44
CA PRO A 736 -22.84 -33.99 21.15
C PRO A 736 -23.11 -32.74 21.99
N SER A 737 -23.69 -31.70 21.39
CA SER A 737 -24.00 -30.44 22.07
C SER A 737 -24.94 -30.70 23.23
N HIS A 738 -24.42 -30.68 24.45
CA HIS A 738 -25.25 -30.49 25.64
C HIS A 738 -26.02 -29.17 25.50
N PRO A 739 -27.27 -29.08 25.97
CA PRO A 739 -27.99 -27.80 26.05
C PRO A 739 -27.10 -26.80 26.78
N ARG A 740 -27.04 -25.55 26.34
CA ARG A 740 -26.22 -24.49 26.96
C ARG A 740 -27.13 -23.50 27.65
N MET A 741 -26.70 -22.96 28.79
CA MET A 741 -27.44 -21.89 29.45
C MET A 741 -27.64 -20.69 28.49
N PRO A 742 -28.81 -20.02 28.52
CA PRO A 742 -29.00 -18.77 27.80
C PRO A 742 -27.91 -17.74 28.15
N ARG A 743 -27.37 -17.07 27.13
CA ARG A 743 -26.31 -16.07 27.30
C ARG A 743 -26.83 -14.83 28.04
N PRO A 744 -26.04 -14.19 28.90
CA PRO A 744 -26.43 -12.92 29.51
C PRO A 744 -26.63 -11.83 28.44
N HIS A 745 -27.62 -10.96 28.66
CA HIS A 745 -27.85 -9.79 27.80
C HIS A 745 -26.65 -8.85 27.88
N ALA A 746 -26.15 -8.39 26.73
CA ALA A 746 -24.95 -7.56 26.66
C ALA A 746 -25.30 -6.11 27.00
N PHE A 747 -24.92 -5.66 28.20
CA PHE A 747 -25.03 -4.27 28.61
C PHE A 747 -23.83 -3.48 28.12
N TYR A 748 -24.08 -2.45 27.32
CA TYR A 748 -23.04 -1.55 26.86
C TYR A 748 -23.10 -0.22 27.61
N SER A 749 -21.98 0.16 28.22
CA SER A 749 -21.82 1.39 29.00
C SER A 749 -22.19 2.67 28.23
N HIS A 750 -21.97 2.70 26.91
CA HIS A 750 -22.30 3.85 26.05
C HIS A 750 -23.80 4.04 25.78
N GLN A 751 -24.65 3.04 26.07
CA GLN A 751 -26.11 3.12 25.88
C GLN A 751 -26.85 3.67 27.11
N LEU A 752 -26.12 3.93 28.22
CA LEU A 752 -26.61 4.57 29.45
C LEU A 752 -27.86 3.91 30.07
N GLN A 753 -28.05 2.60 29.87
CA GLN A 753 -29.20 1.86 30.37
C GLN A 753 -29.23 1.82 31.92
N PRO A 754 -30.42 1.82 32.55
CA PRO A 754 -30.55 1.71 34.01
C PRO A 754 -29.98 0.38 34.55
N PRO A 755 -29.22 0.38 35.67
CA PRO A 755 -28.70 -0.85 36.29
C PRO A 755 -29.80 -1.85 36.70
N GLN A 756 -31.00 -1.37 37.03
CA GLN A 756 -32.13 -2.19 37.44
C GLN A 756 -32.63 -3.11 36.32
N LEU A 757 -32.44 -2.71 35.05
CA LEU A 757 -32.77 -3.53 33.89
C LEU A 757 -31.93 -4.81 33.83
N LYS A 758 -30.69 -4.77 34.32
CA LYS A 758 -29.80 -5.94 34.40
C LYS A 758 -30.38 -7.02 35.30
N MET A 759 -30.98 -6.63 36.43
CA MET A 759 -31.62 -7.56 37.36
C MET A 759 -32.82 -8.28 36.73
N LEU A 760 -33.61 -7.57 35.91
CA LEU A 760 -34.77 -8.17 35.22
C LEU A 760 -34.35 -9.16 34.12
N TYR A 761 -33.35 -8.84 33.31
CA TYR A 761 -32.81 -9.80 32.34
C TYR A 761 -32.14 -11.01 33.00
N GLU A 762 -31.52 -10.83 34.17
CA GLU A 762 -30.93 -11.93 34.91
C GLU A 762 -32.01 -12.85 35.50
N LYS A 763 -33.10 -12.29 36.05
CA LYS A 763 -34.28 -13.08 36.45
C LYS A 763 -34.85 -13.89 35.28
N GLU A 764 -35.02 -13.26 34.12
CA GLU A 764 -35.53 -13.92 32.91
C GLU A 764 -34.60 -15.03 32.41
N ARG A 765 -33.28 -14.79 32.45
CA ARG A 765 -32.25 -15.79 32.10
C ARG A 765 -32.33 -17.01 33.02
N MET A 766 -32.43 -16.79 34.33
CA MET A 766 -32.50 -17.87 35.33
C MET A 766 -33.82 -18.64 35.23
N TRP A 767 -34.93 -17.97 34.97
CA TRP A 767 -36.23 -18.61 34.69
C TRP A 767 -36.19 -19.44 33.41
N THR A 768 -35.57 -18.92 32.35
CA THR A 768 -35.41 -19.65 31.08
C THR A 768 -34.56 -20.90 31.27
N ALA A 769 -33.45 -20.80 32.02
CA ALA A 769 -32.60 -21.93 32.36
C ALA A 769 -33.36 -23.01 33.17
N LYS A 770 -34.22 -22.59 34.11
CA LYS A 770 -35.12 -23.47 34.86
C LYS A 770 -36.14 -24.17 33.96
N LYS A 771 -36.76 -23.43 33.04
CA LYS A 771 -37.74 -23.98 32.06
C LYS A 771 -37.11 -25.02 31.14
N THR A 772 -35.82 -24.88 30.83
CA THR A 772 -35.06 -25.84 30.01
C THR A 772 -34.44 -26.99 30.81
N GLU A 773 -34.71 -27.10 32.11
CA GLU A 773 -34.12 -28.11 33.02
C GLU A 773 -32.59 -28.19 32.94
N TYR A 774 -31.92 -27.04 32.78
CA TYR A 774 -30.48 -26.98 32.58
C TYR A 774 -29.71 -27.00 33.90
N GLU A 775 -28.74 -27.92 34.03
CA GLU A 775 -27.80 -27.94 35.16
C GLU A 775 -26.54 -27.10 34.89
N PRO A 776 -26.25 -26.08 35.70
CA PRO A 776 -25.07 -25.25 35.57
C PRO A 776 -23.75 -26.01 35.71
N ASN A 777 -22.79 -25.62 34.88
CA ASN A 777 -21.42 -26.14 34.91
C ASN A 777 -20.40 -25.08 35.41
N MET A 778 -19.12 -25.43 35.46
CA MET A 778 -18.05 -24.53 35.90
C MET A 778 -17.79 -23.35 34.94
N GLU A 779 -18.06 -23.51 33.64
CA GLU A 779 -17.94 -22.43 32.64
C GLU A 779 -19.04 -21.37 32.84
N ASP A 780 -20.22 -21.78 33.31
CA ASP A 780 -21.36 -20.93 33.61
C ASP A 780 -21.13 -20.02 34.83
N VAL A 781 -20.36 -20.50 35.81
CA VAL A 781 -19.89 -19.73 36.97
C VAL A 781 -18.95 -18.62 36.51
N LYS A 782 -18.01 -18.95 35.62
CA LYS A 782 -17.09 -17.97 35.03
C LYS A 782 -17.84 -16.90 34.23
N ALA A 783 -18.86 -17.30 33.47
CA ALA A 783 -19.68 -16.37 32.68
C ALA A 783 -20.55 -15.43 33.53
N THR A 784 -20.97 -15.85 34.72
CA THR A 784 -21.92 -15.10 35.57
C THR A 784 -21.22 -14.29 36.67
N TYR A 785 -20.14 -14.82 37.27
CA TYR A 785 -19.43 -14.20 38.39
C TYR A 785 -18.00 -13.73 38.05
N GLY A 786 -17.52 -13.95 36.82
CA GLY A 786 -16.16 -13.61 36.40
C GLY A 786 -15.12 -14.68 36.77
N ASP A 787 -13.83 -14.40 36.50
CA ASP A 787 -12.74 -15.33 36.78
C ASP A 787 -12.38 -15.31 38.28
N ILE A 788 -12.72 -16.38 39.01
CA ILE A 788 -12.42 -16.54 40.44
C ILE A 788 -11.22 -17.48 40.60
N THR A 789 -10.13 -16.95 41.14
CA THR A 789 -8.85 -17.68 41.30
C THR A 789 -8.92 -18.76 42.38
N ASP A 790 -9.73 -18.58 43.42
CA ASP A 790 -9.91 -19.53 44.52
C ASP A 790 -10.91 -20.65 44.13
N GLU A 791 -10.53 -21.91 44.35
CA GLU A 791 -11.35 -23.08 43.98
C GLU A 791 -12.53 -23.31 44.93
N GLU A 792 -12.36 -23.02 46.22
CA GLU A 792 -13.43 -23.20 47.21
C GLU A 792 -14.57 -22.19 46.97
N GLU A 793 -14.23 -20.95 46.64
CA GLU A 793 -15.20 -19.90 46.32
C GLU A 793 -15.94 -20.21 45.01
N ARG A 794 -15.24 -20.77 44.01
CA ARG A 794 -15.84 -21.17 42.73
C ARG A 794 -16.89 -22.27 42.89
N ASN A 795 -16.63 -23.26 43.75
CA ASN A 795 -17.59 -24.32 44.06
C ASN A 795 -18.82 -23.78 44.81
N LYS A 796 -18.63 -22.88 45.79
CA LYS A 796 -19.74 -22.21 46.48
C LYS A 796 -20.61 -21.39 45.52
N LYS A 797 -20.00 -20.70 44.56
CA LYS A 797 -20.72 -19.93 43.53
C LYS A 797 -21.48 -20.84 42.55
N LEU A 798 -20.97 -22.03 42.25
CA LEU A 798 -21.70 -23.04 41.47
C LEU A 798 -22.97 -23.51 42.20
N GLU A 799 -22.85 -23.82 43.50
CA GLU A 799 -24.01 -24.20 44.33
C GLU A 799 -25.03 -23.07 44.43
N LEU A 800 -24.57 -21.83 44.64
CA LEU A 800 -25.45 -20.65 44.64
C LEU A 800 -26.17 -20.48 43.30
N LEU A 801 -25.50 -20.72 42.17
CA LEU A 801 -26.13 -20.63 40.85
C LEU A 801 -27.20 -21.71 40.67
N LYS A 802 -26.93 -22.94 41.11
CA LYS A 802 -27.91 -24.05 41.11
C LYS A 802 -29.14 -23.72 41.95
N ILE A 803 -28.94 -23.18 43.15
CA ILE A 803 -30.01 -22.73 44.05
C ILE A 803 -30.80 -21.56 43.43
N SER A 804 -30.12 -20.66 42.73
CA SER A 804 -30.77 -19.51 42.10
C SER A 804 -31.65 -19.92 40.90
N ILE A 805 -31.23 -20.92 40.12
CA ILE A 805 -32.05 -21.47 39.03
C ILE A 805 -33.24 -22.25 39.59
N SER A 806 -33.05 -23.07 40.62
CA SER A 806 -34.16 -23.82 41.22
C SER A 806 -35.22 -22.89 41.83
N ASN A 807 -34.79 -21.76 42.40
CA ASN A 807 -35.67 -20.74 42.97
C ASN A 807 -36.18 -19.69 41.97
N ALA A 808 -35.81 -19.75 40.69
CA ALA A 808 -36.23 -18.76 39.70
C ALA A 808 -37.75 -18.77 39.48
N GLN A 809 -38.33 -17.58 39.37
CA GLN A 809 -39.76 -17.32 39.14
C GLN A 809 -39.95 -16.56 37.82
N PRO A 810 -41.11 -16.70 37.15
CA PRO A 810 -41.43 -15.86 35.99
C PRO A 810 -41.53 -14.39 36.41
N LEU A 811 -41.23 -13.48 35.47
CA LEU A 811 -41.47 -12.05 35.70
C LEU A 811 -42.96 -11.80 35.92
N THR A 812 -43.31 -10.91 36.85
CA THR A 812 -44.68 -10.44 37.02
C THR A 812 -45.06 -9.47 35.90
N GLU A 813 -46.36 -9.29 35.64
CA GLU A 813 -46.84 -8.33 34.63
C GLU A 813 -46.36 -6.88 34.91
N GLU A 814 -46.13 -6.53 36.18
CA GLU A 814 -45.55 -5.25 36.58
C GLU A 814 -44.06 -5.16 36.24
N GLU A 815 -43.29 -6.24 36.44
CA GLU A 815 -41.87 -6.30 36.07
C GLU A 815 -41.67 -6.29 34.55
N GLU A 816 -42.57 -6.89 33.77
CA GLU A 816 -42.54 -6.81 32.30
C GLU A 816 -42.81 -5.39 31.79
N LYS A 817 -43.73 -4.65 32.42
CA LYS A 817 -43.97 -3.23 32.12
C LYS A 817 -42.74 -2.38 32.44
N LEU A 818 -42.15 -2.54 33.62
CA LEU A 818 -40.93 -1.83 34.02
C LEU A 818 -39.74 -2.13 33.10
N LYS A 819 -39.60 -3.39 32.66
CA LYS A 819 -38.59 -3.78 31.66
C LYS A 819 -38.78 -2.99 30.36
N SER A 820 -40.01 -2.93 29.84
CA SER A 820 -40.30 -2.17 28.60
C SER A 820 -40.07 -0.67 28.75
N GLU A 821 -40.37 -0.09 29.92
CA GLU A 821 -40.11 1.32 30.21
C GLU A 821 -38.60 1.62 30.28
N TRP A 822 -37.82 0.79 30.96
CA TRP A 822 -36.37 0.97 31.06
C TRP A 822 -35.63 0.68 29.76
N GLU A 823 -36.14 -0.22 28.91
CA GLU A 823 -35.64 -0.41 27.55
C GLU A 823 -35.83 0.85 26.69
N LYS A 824 -36.96 1.55 26.83
CA LYS A 824 -37.23 2.82 26.12
C LYS A 824 -36.37 3.98 26.61
N GLN A 825 -35.95 3.99 27.87
CA GLN A 825 -35.06 5.03 28.42
C GLN A 825 -33.60 4.88 27.97
N GLY A 826 -33.22 3.72 27.41
CA GLY A 826 -31.85 3.46 26.95
C GLY A 826 -31.58 3.99 25.54
N PHE A 827 -30.38 4.51 25.32
CA PHE A 827 -29.91 5.00 24.02
C PHE A 827 -29.41 3.84 23.14
N THR A 828 -30.29 2.90 22.80
CA THR A 828 -29.97 1.70 22.00
C THR A 828 -29.57 2.02 20.55
N ASN A 829 -29.96 3.20 20.06
CA ASN A 829 -29.62 3.74 18.75
C ASN A 829 -28.20 4.36 18.67
N TRP A 830 -27.42 4.34 19.77
CA TRP A 830 -26.04 4.81 19.80
C TRP A 830 -25.03 3.66 19.74
N THR A 831 -24.10 3.76 18.80
CA THR A 831 -23.02 2.79 18.62
C THR A 831 -21.75 3.20 19.37
N LYS A 832 -20.87 2.23 19.65
CA LYS A 832 -19.56 2.47 20.29
C LYS A 832 -18.67 3.44 19.49
N THR A 833 -18.81 3.46 18.16
CA THR A 833 -18.05 4.37 17.28
C THR A 833 -18.55 5.81 17.41
N GLU A 834 -19.86 6.01 17.46
CA GLU A 834 -20.49 7.32 17.67
C GLU A 834 -20.18 7.86 19.05
N PHE A 835 -20.21 7.01 20.08
CA PHE A 835 -19.79 7.40 21.43
C PHE A 835 -18.34 7.91 21.46
N ARG A 836 -17.40 7.21 20.81
CA ARG A 836 -16.00 7.67 20.73
C ARG A 836 -15.87 8.99 19.98
N LYS A 837 -16.64 9.19 18.90
CA LYS A 837 -16.69 10.46 18.17
C LYS A 837 -17.25 11.58 19.05
N PHE A 838 -18.32 11.33 19.80
CA PHE A 838 -18.91 12.29 20.75
C PHE A 838 -17.90 12.74 21.82
N ILE A 839 -17.14 11.82 22.42
CA ILE A 839 -16.08 12.16 23.39
C ILE A 839 -14.97 13.00 22.74
N THR A 840 -14.56 12.63 21.53
CA THR A 840 -13.50 13.35 20.80
C THR A 840 -13.94 14.76 20.42
N ALA A 841 -15.16 14.90 19.90
CA ALA A 841 -15.76 16.19 19.55
C ALA A 841 -16.02 17.07 20.77
N SER A 842 -16.43 16.48 21.90
CA SER A 842 -16.59 17.18 23.18
C SER A 842 -15.26 17.72 23.71
N GLY A 843 -14.16 17.00 23.49
CA GLY A 843 -12.81 17.51 23.77
C GLY A 843 -12.40 18.65 22.83
N LYS A 844 -12.68 18.52 21.53
CA LYS A 844 -12.27 19.49 20.49
C LYS A 844 -12.99 20.84 20.59
N TYR A 845 -14.30 20.85 20.84
CA TYR A 845 -15.12 22.07 20.85
C TYR A 845 -15.56 22.51 22.26
N GLY A 846 -15.26 21.70 23.28
CA GLY A 846 -15.75 21.87 24.65
C GLY A 846 -17.16 21.30 24.86
N ARG A 847 -17.49 20.98 26.11
CA ARG A 847 -18.75 20.30 26.50
C ARG A 847 -20.04 21.07 26.18
N ASN A 848 -19.96 22.38 25.99
CA ASN A 848 -21.12 23.26 25.80
C ASN A 848 -21.48 23.47 24.32
N SER A 849 -20.60 23.09 23.38
CA SER A 849 -20.72 23.40 21.95
C SER A 849 -21.49 22.31 21.18
N ILE A 850 -22.77 22.09 21.53
CA ILE A 850 -23.58 20.97 21.01
C ILE A 850 -23.71 21.01 19.47
N TYR A 851 -23.87 22.20 18.88
CA TYR A 851 -23.98 22.37 17.43
C TYR A 851 -22.72 21.90 16.68
N ALA A 852 -21.53 22.27 17.16
CA ALA A 852 -20.26 21.85 16.57
C ALA A 852 -20.05 20.32 16.71
N ILE A 853 -20.42 19.76 17.87
CA ILE A 853 -20.37 18.32 18.12
C ILE A 853 -21.32 17.56 17.16
N SER A 854 -22.53 18.07 16.96
CA SER A 854 -23.51 17.46 16.04
C SER A 854 -23.04 17.49 14.57
N THR A 855 -22.32 18.55 14.17
CA THR A 855 -21.78 18.68 12.81
C THR A 855 -20.73 17.61 12.51
N GLU A 856 -19.91 17.23 13.49
CA GLU A 856 -18.90 16.17 13.34
C GLU A 856 -19.51 14.75 13.43
N LEU A 857 -20.70 14.62 14.01
CA LEU A 857 -21.50 13.40 14.07
C LEU A 857 -22.41 13.20 12.84
N ALA A 858 -22.56 14.22 11.98
CA ALA A 858 -23.32 14.12 10.74
C ALA A 858 -22.65 13.15 9.73
N PRO A 859 -23.41 12.36 8.96
CA PRO A 859 -24.88 12.39 8.77
C PRO A 859 -25.67 11.48 9.73
N GLY A 860 -25.07 10.96 10.81
CA GLY A 860 -25.66 9.87 11.61
C GLY A 860 -26.70 10.27 12.65
N LYS A 861 -26.63 11.50 13.20
CA LYS A 861 -27.52 11.97 14.28
C LYS A 861 -27.95 13.42 14.08
N THR A 862 -29.16 13.73 14.52
CA THR A 862 -29.70 15.10 14.53
C THR A 862 -29.18 15.90 15.73
N VAL A 863 -29.29 17.23 15.67
CA VAL A 863 -28.86 18.12 16.76
C VAL A 863 -29.59 17.81 18.07
N ASP A 864 -30.88 17.46 17.98
CA ASP A 864 -31.74 17.18 19.12
C ASP A 864 -31.38 15.85 19.80
N GLU A 865 -31.13 14.79 19.02
CA GLU A 865 -30.65 13.52 19.56
C GLU A 865 -29.29 13.66 20.28
N VAL A 866 -28.39 14.49 19.74
CA VAL A 866 -27.08 14.77 20.37
C VAL A 866 -27.26 15.59 21.65
N ARG A 867 -28.24 16.50 21.69
CA ARG A 867 -28.56 17.30 22.88
C ARG A 867 -29.11 16.43 24.01
N GLU A 868 -30.07 15.55 23.70
CA GLU A 868 -30.64 14.60 24.66
C GLU A 868 -29.58 13.64 25.19
N TYR A 869 -28.75 13.09 24.30
CA TYR A 869 -27.66 12.20 24.70
C TYR A 869 -26.62 12.92 25.54
N ALA A 870 -26.22 14.15 25.18
CA ALA A 870 -25.26 14.92 25.97
C ALA A 870 -25.79 15.19 27.39
N LYS A 871 -27.06 15.57 27.52
CA LYS A 871 -27.71 15.77 28.83
C LYS A 871 -27.70 14.48 29.65
N ALA A 872 -28.12 13.36 29.05
CA ALA A 872 -28.14 12.06 29.72
C ALA A 872 -26.73 11.55 30.08
N PHE A 873 -25.74 11.79 29.21
CA PHE A 873 -24.34 11.44 29.43
C PHE A 873 -23.77 12.22 30.61
N TRP A 874 -23.92 13.54 30.63
CA TRP A 874 -23.39 14.38 31.71
C TRP A 874 -24.08 14.16 33.06
N SER A 875 -25.37 13.81 33.07
CA SER A 875 -26.07 13.42 34.29
C SER A 875 -25.69 12.02 34.80
N ASN A 876 -25.14 11.15 33.94
CA ASN A 876 -24.87 9.75 34.26
C ASN A 876 -23.41 9.33 33.93
N VAL A 877 -22.45 10.26 33.97
CA VAL A 877 -21.04 10.01 33.59
C VAL A 877 -20.45 8.85 34.38
N GLU A 878 -20.82 8.71 35.66
CA GLU A 878 -20.35 7.64 36.56
C GLU A 878 -20.75 6.23 36.10
N ARG A 879 -21.78 6.10 35.26
CA ARG A 879 -22.23 4.79 34.73
C ARG A 879 -21.37 4.29 33.57
N VAL A 880 -20.52 5.14 33.01
CA VAL A 880 -19.69 4.82 31.84
C VAL A 880 -18.39 4.16 32.27
N GLU A 881 -18.00 3.09 31.59
CA GLU A 881 -16.71 2.43 31.83
C GLU A 881 -15.56 3.41 31.53
N ASP A 882 -14.54 3.43 32.39
CA ASP A 882 -13.38 4.33 32.28
C ASP A 882 -13.74 5.84 32.24
N TYR A 883 -14.86 6.25 32.85
CA TYR A 883 -15.32 7.65 32.82
C TYR A 883 -14.29 8.66 33.30
N GLU A 884 -13.48 8.34 34.31
CA GLU A 884 -12.41 9.22 34.81
C GLU A 884 -11.38 9.55 33.73
N LYS A 885 -11.08 8.58 32.86
CA LYS A 885 -10.12 8.77 31.77
C LYS A 885 -10.72 9.67 30.68
N HIS A 886 -11.99 9.48 30.38
CA HIS A 886 -12.72 10.32 29.43
C HIS A 886 -12.87 11.76 29.94
N LEU A 887 -13.17 11.93 31.22
CA LEU A 887 -13.29 13.24 31.87
C LEU A 887 -11.95 13.98 31.89
N LYS A 888 -10.87 13.32 32.35
CA LYS A 888 -9.51 13.90 32.32
C LYS A 888 -9.06 14.31 30.92
N PHE A 889 -9.45 13.54 29.89
CA PHE A 889 -9.15 13.89 28.50
C PHE A 889 -9.87 15.17 28.07
N ILE A 890 -11.18 15.26 28.33
CA ILE A 890 -11.99 16.44 27.96
C ILE A 890 -11.50 17.68 28.73
N GLU A 891 -11.24 17.56 30.03
CA GLU A 891 -10.72 18.65 30.85
C GLU A 891 -9.35 19.15 30.35
N ALA A 892 -8.45 18.24 29.99
CA ALA A 892 -7.13 18.61 29.47
C ALA A 892 -7.22 19.33 28.12
N GLU A 893 -8.16 18.96 27.24
CA GLU A 893 -8.38 19.68 25.98
C GLU A 893 -9.08 21.05 26.22
N GLU A 894 -10.03 21.14 27.15
CA GLU A 894 -10.65 22.42 27.54
C GLU A 894 -9.61 23.40 28.11
N GLU A 895 -8.66 22.92 28.91
CA GLU A 895 -7.54 23.73 29.41
C GLU A 895 -6.63 24.23 28.29
N LYS A 896 -6.35 23.42 27.27
CA LYS A 896 -5.57 23.85 26.10
C LYS A 896 -6.29 24.95 25.32
N ILE A 897 -7.59 24.80 25.08
CA ILE A 897 -8.40 25.82 24.38
C ILE A 897 -8.37 27.14 25.16
N LYS A 898 -8.55 27.10 26.49
CA LYS A 898 -8.43 28.29 27.35
C LYS A 898 -7.04 28.92 27.26
N ARG A 899 -5.99 28.11 27.25
CA ARG A 899 -4.61 28.59 27.15
C ARG A 899 -4.33 29.26 25.80
N ILE A 900 -4.83 28.70 24.69
CA ILE A 900 -4.68 29.30 23.35
C ILE A 900 -5.39 30.66 23.29
N LYS A 901 -6.61 30.77 23.82
CA LYS A 901 -7.33 32.05 23.92
C LYS A 901 -6.56 33.10 24.73
N LEU A 902 -6.02 32.70 25.88
CA LEU A 902 -5.19 33.58 26.71
C LEU A 902 -3.93 34.03 25.96
N GLN A 903 -3.26 33.13 25.24
CA GLN A 903 -2.08 33.44 24.43
C GLN A 903 -2.42 34.38 23.26
N GLN A 904 -3.56 34.20 22.61
CA GLN A 904 -4.03 35.08 21.53
C GLN A 904 -4.30 36.50 22.05
N GLU A 905 -4.89 36.62 23.24
CA GLU A 905 -5.13 37.92 23.85
C GLU A 905 -3.83 38.59 24.32
N ALA A 906 -2.93 37.84 24.95
CA ALA A 906 -1.61 38.31 25.35
C ALA A 906 -0.82 38.84 24.13
N LEU A 907 -0.87 38.11 23.01
CA LEU A 907 -0.28 38.52 21.74
C LEU A 907 -0.91 39.82 21.22
N ARG A 908 -2.25 39.91 21.23
CA ARG A 908 -2.98 41.11 20.81
C ARG A 908 -2.61 42.33 21.65
N ARG A 909 -2.59 42.20 22.98
CA ARG A 909 -2.20 43.28 23.91
C ARG A 909 -0.76 43.71 23.68
N LYS A 910 0.15 42.75 23.49
CA LYS A 910 1.56 43.04 23.22
C LYS A 910 1.75 43.81 21.92
N ILE A 911 1.07 43.41 20.84
CA ILE A 911 1.15 44.08 19.55
C ILE A 911 0.54 45.49 19.63
N SER A 912 -0.56 45.68 20.35
CA SER A 912 -1.18 47.00 20.52
C SER A 912 -0.34 48.03 21.29
N GLN A 913 0.68 47.60 22.03
CA GLN A 913 1.59 48.51 22.75
C GLN A 913 2.56 49.25 21.81
N TYR A 914 2.73 48.77 20.57
CA TYR A 914 3.71 49.31 19.62
C TYR A 914 3.00 49.86 18.38
N SER A 915 3.36 51.07 17.96
CA SER A 915 2.83 51.67 16.72
C SER A 915 3.40 50.99 15.47
N ASN A 916 4.65 50.50 15.51
CA ASN A 916 5.26 49.67 14.46
C ASN A 916 5.81 48.35 15.04
N PRO A 917 4.97 47.32 15.17
CA PRO A 917 5.35 46.05 15.78
C PRO A 917 6.49 45.31 15.07
N LEU A 918 6.69 45.52 13.77
CA LEU A 918 7.73 44.82 13.00
C LEU A 918 9.15 45.27 13.43
N CYS A 919 9.31 46.56 13.73
CA CYS A 919 10.61 47.14 14.09
C CYS A 919 10.82 47.25 15.61
N ASP A 920 9.76 47.54 16.37
CA ASP A 920 9.90 48.00 17.76
C ASP A 920 9.56 46.94 18.82
N LEU A 921 8.98 45.79 18.44
CA LEU A 921 8.52 44.78 19.39
C LEU A 921 9.69 44.08 20.08
N LYS A 922 9.73 44.16 21.41
CA LYS A 922 10.74 43.49 22.25
C LYS A 922 10.08 42.59 23.30
N LEU A 923 10.54 41.36 23.40
CA LEU A 923 10.13 40.39 24.42
C LEU A 923 10.95 40.62 25.70
N LYS A 924 10.29 40.73 26.86
CA LYS A 924 11.00 40.94 28.15
C LYS A 924 11.84 39.72 28.56
N HIS A 925 11.41 38.53 28.17
CA HIS A 925 12.09 37.27 28.42
C HIS A 925 12.44 36.57 27.08
N PRO A 926 13.56 36.91 26.44
CA PRO A 926 13.97 36.23 25.21
C PRO A 926 14.33 34.76 25.49
N PRO A 927 14.11 33.84 24.53
CA PRO A 927 14.45 32.43 24.68
C PRO A 927 15.99 32.24 24.81
N SER A 928 16.42 31.33 25.69
CA SER A 928 17.85 31.11 26.02
C SER A 928 18.68 30.70 24.80
N THR A 929 19.79 31.42 24.58
CA THR A 929 20.65 31.37 23.38
C THR A 929 21.73 30.28 23.40
N ASN A 930 21.45 29.09 23.94
CA ASN A 930 22.50 28.10 24.24
C ASN A 930 22.83 27.08 23.12
N ASN A 931 22.48 27.30 21.85
CA ASN A 931 22.92 26.45 20.74
C ASN A 931 23.36 27.25 19.50
N LYS A 932 24.39 26.75 18.81
CA LYS A 932 25.04 27.36 17.63
C LYS A 932 24.00 27.64 16.52
N ARG A 933 23.76 28.94 16.30
CA ARG A 933 22.80 29.63 15.40
C ARG A 933 21.34 29.65 15.86
N THR A 934 20.93 30.85 16.25
CA THR A 934 19.65 31.22 16.86
C THR A 934 18.85 32.08 15.89
N PHE A 935 17.52 31.91 15.86
CA PHE A 935 16.63 32.86 15.18
C PHE A 935 16.94 34.29 15.64
N SER A 936 17.00 35.23 14.70
CA SER A 936 17.19 36.65 15.03
C SER A 936 15.94 37.24 15.71
N GLU A 937 16.11 38.38 16.39
CA GLU A 937 14.98 39.11 16.94
C GLU A 937 13.98 39.54 15.85
N GLU A 938 14.46 39.79 14.63
CA GLU A 938 13.64 40.19 13.49
C GLU A 938 12.77 39.03 13.00
N GLU A 939 13.34 37.83 12.90
CA GLU A 939 12.60 36.59 12.58
C GLU A 939 11.52 36.30 13.64
N ASP A 940 11.85 36.47 14.93
CA ASP A 940 10.91 36.24 16.03
C ASP A 940 9.74 37.24 16.01
N ARG A 941 10.00 38.52 15.73
CA ARG A 941 8.95 39.55 15.58
C ARG A 941 8.03 39.21 14.41
N PHE A 942 8.60 38.76 13.29
CA PHE A 942 7.84 38.38 12.11
C PHE A 942 6.92 37.19 12.38
N ILE A 943 7.42 36.14 13.06
CA ILE A 943 6.60 34.98 13.45
C ILE A 943 5.41 35.44 14.32
N LEU A 944 5.65 36.28 15.34
CA LEU A 944 4.58 36.78 16.22
C LEU A 944 3.52 37.59 15.46
N LEU A 945 3.93 38.38 14.47
CA LEU A 945 3.00 39.13 13.62
C LEU A 945 2.16 38.24 12.73
N MET A 946 2.76 37.19 12.15
CA MET A 946 2.01 36.23 11.34
C MET A 946 1.01 35.44 12.18
N LEU A 947 1.37 35.06 13.41
CA LEU A 947 0.44 34.42 14.35
C LEU A 947 -0.73 35.33 14.72
N PHE A 948 -0.50 36.64 14.83
CA PHE A 948 -1.58 37.61 15.04
C PHE A 948 -2.46 37.80 13.80
N LYS A 949 -1.86 37.84 12.60
CA LYS A 949 -2.56 38.01 11.31
C LYS A 949 -3.50 36.84 11.02
N TYR A 950 -3.04 35.60 11.22
CA TYR A 950 -3.80 34.39 10.87
C TYR A 950 -4.60 33.78 12.03
N GLY A 951 -4.30 34.18 13.27
CA GLY A 951 -4.87 33.60 14.49
C GLY A 951 -4.17 32.30 14.90
N LEU A 952 -4.32 31.91 16.18
CA LEU A 952 -3.69 30.70 16.74
C LEU A 952 -4.56 29.43 16.58
N ASP A 953 -5.86 29.60 16.31
CA ASP A 953 -6.84 28.51 16.29
C ASP A 953 -6.87 27.72 14.98
N ARG A 954 -6.26 28.23 13.91
CA ARG A 954 -6.32 27.63 12.58
C ARG A 954 -5.22 26.58 12.40
N GLU A 955 -5.57 25.42 11.83
CA GLU A 955 -4.65 24.28 11.65
C GLU A 955 -3.49 24.59 10.66
N ASP A 956 -3.73 25.44 9.65
CA ASP A 956 -2.77 25.74 8.57
C ASP A 956 -1.85 26.95 8.84
N VAL A 957 -1.88 27.55 10.04
CA VAL A 957 -1.25 28.85 10.33
C VAL A 957 0.25 28.85 10.04
N TYR A 958 0.94 27.77 10.35
CA TYR A 958 2.38 27.66 10.15
C TYR A 958 2.77 27.42 8.69
N GLU A 959 1.85 26.87 7.87
CA GLU A 959 2.06 26.76 6.43
C GLU A 959 1.93 28.13 5.76
N LEU A 960 0.90 28.89 6.14
CA LEU A 960 0.71 30.27 5.68
C LEU A 960 1.85 31.18 6.13
N THR A 961 2.31 31.02 7.37
CA THR A 961 3.48 31.76 7.89
C THR A 961 4.72 31.46 7.06
N ARG A 962 4.97 30.20 6.69
CA ARG A 962 6.10 29.83 5.83
C ARG A 962 6.01 30.46 4.44
N ASP A 963 4.83 30.47 3.85
CA ASP A 963 4.64 31.02 2.50
C ASP A 963 4.84 32.56 2.52
N GLU A 964 4.34 33.25 3.55
CA GLU A 964 4.62 34.68 3.75
C GLU A 964 6.10 34.99 4.03
N ILE A 965 6.85 34.09 4.70
CA ILE A 965 8.31 34.25 4.87
C ILE A 965 9.01 34.26 3.51
N ARG A 966 8.56 33.42 2.57
CA ARG A 966 9.17 33.31 1.23
C ARG A 966 8.80 34.48 0.33
N ASP A 967 7.59 35.01 0.49
CA ASP A 967 7.10 36.14 -0.31
C ASP A 967 7.57 37.51 0.23
N CYS A 968 8.08 37.57 1.46
CA CYS A 968 8.52 38.80 2.10
C CYS A 968 9.90 39.27 1.60
N PRO A 969 10.02 40.47 0.99
CA PRO A 969 11.29 40.98 0.47
C PRO A 969 12.39 41.15 1.53
N LEU A 970 12.01 41.31 2.81
CA LEU A 970 12.96 41.49 3.92
C LEU A 970 13.83 40.24 4.16
N PHE A 971 13.31 39.06 3.85
CA PHE A 971 13.99 37.78 4.11
C PHE A 971 14.48 37.12 2.81
N GLU A 972 14.48 37.82 1.68
CA GLU A 972 14.86 37.27 0.37
C GLU A 972 16.29 36.66 0.38
N LEU A 973 17.20 37.29 1.14
CA LEU A 973 18.59 36.85 1.29
C LEU A 973 18.83 35.96 2.52
N ASP A 974 17.82 35.75 3.37
CA ASP A 974 17.90 34.88 4.55
C ASP A 974 17.49 33.45 4.22
N PHE A 975 18.43 32.73 3.58
CA PHE A 975 18.26 31.32 3.24
C PHE A 975 18.00 30.43 4.46
N TYR A 976 18.46 30.84 5.66
CA TYR A 976 18.24 30.07 6.88
C TYR A 976 16.78 30.12 7.30
N PHE A 977 16.14 31.30 7.25
CA PHE A 977 14.74 31.47 7.60
C PHE A 977 13.79 30.92 6.52
N GLN A 978 14.12 31.09 5.24
CA GLN A 978 13.34 30.55 4.11
C GLN A 978 13.30 29.01 4.04
N SER A 979 14.34 28.34 4.54
CA SER A 979 14.45 26.88 4.53
C SER A 979 13.63 26.19 5.64
N ARG A 980 13.04 26.96 6.57
CA ARG A 980 12.36 26.40 7.75
C ARG A 980 11.08 25.67 7.39
N THR A 981 10.90 24.52 8.02
CA THR A 981 9.66 23.75 7.88
C THR A 981 8.56 24.29 8.80
N PRO A 982 7.26 24.11 8.48
CA PRO A 982 6.16 24.52 9.35
C PRO A 982 6.28 23.96 10.77
N VAL A 983 6.83 22.75 10.93
CA VAL A 983 7.06 22.11 12.24
C VAL A 983 8.12 22.86 13.07
N GLU A 984 9.18 23.36 12.43
CA GLU A 984 10.21 24.15 13.09
C GLU A 984 9.71 25.54 13.48
N LEU A 985 8.91 26.17 12.60
CA LEU A 985 8.22 27.43 12.91
C LEU A 985 7.24 27.26 14.06
N ALA A 986 6.49 26.16 14.12
CA ALA A 986 5.58 25.84 15.23
C ALA A 986 6.31 25.67 16.57
N ARG A 987 7.47 24.99 16.58
CA ARG A 987 8.31 24.86 17.78
C ARG A 987 8.83 26.22 18.25
N ARG A 988 9.26 27.06 17.32
CA ARG A 988 9.73 28.42 17.64
C ARG A 988 8.59 29.30 18.17
N ALA A 989 7.47 29.34 17.47
CA ALA A 989 6.24 30.04 17.88
C ALA A 989 5.78 29.64 19.29
N THR A 990 5.74 28.34 19.59
CA THR A 990 5.37 27.84 20.94
C THR A 990 6.31 28.40 22.01
N THR A 991 7.61 28.48 21.72
CA THR A 991 8.60 29.06 22.64
C THR A 991 8.35 30.55 22.85
N LEU A 992 8.05 31.30 21.77
CA LEU A 992 7.75 32.74 21.84
C LEU A 992 6.45 33.02 22.60
N LEU A 993 5.41 32.22 22.37
CA LEU A 993 4.13 32.31 23.09
C LEU A 993 4.30 32.00 24.58
N GLN A 994 5.16 31.04 24.95
CA GLN A 994 5.49 30.78 26.36
C GLN A 994 6.27 31.94 27.00
N CYS A 995 7.14 32.62 26.25
CA CYS A 995 7.81 33.83 26.73
C CYS A 995 6.82 34.98 26.95
N LEU A 996 5.84 35.15 26.05
CA LEU A 996 4.74 36.11 26.21
C LEU A 996 3.86 35.74 27.42
N GLU A 997 3.50 34.46 27.56
CA GLU A 997 2.73 33.96 28.70
C GLU A 997 3.45 34.25 30.04
N LYS A 998 4.77 34.06 30.10
CA LYS A 998 5.58 34.44 31.29
C LYS A 998 5.61 35.94 31.53
N GLU A 999 5.68 36.75 30.48
CA GLU A 999 5.68 38.22 30.57
C GLU A 999 4.37 38.76 31.17
N PHE A 1000 3.23 38.14 30.86
CA PHE A 1000 1.93 38.53 31.38
C PHE A 1000 1.53 37.79 32.67
N ASN A 1001 2.10 36.62 32.97
CA ASN A 1001 1.85 35.88 34.22
C ASN A 1001 2.51 36.49 35.47
N THR A 1002 3.47 37.41 35.35
CA THR A 1002 4.07 38.14 36.50
C THR A 1002 3.18 39.26 37.07
N GLY A 1003 1.90 39.30 36.73
CA GLY A 1003 0.91 40.22 37.28
C GLY A 1003 0.11 40.92 36.18
N LEU A 1004 -1.00 40.31 35.78
CA LEU A 1004 -2.08 40.98 35.08
C LEU A 1004 -3.05 41.54 36.13
N PRO A 1005 -3.25 42.86 36.24
CA PRO A 1005 -4.58 43.33 36.59
C PRO A 1005 -5.48 42.92 35.43
N LEU A 1006 -6.42 42.00 35.70
CA LEU A 1006 -7.54 41.75 34.81
C LEU A 1006 -8.27 43.09 34.67
N ASP A 1007 -8.23 43.67 33.48
CA ASP A 1007 -9.03 44.86 33.16
C ASP A 1007 -10.50 44.51 33.41
N GLU A 1008 -11.25 45.35 34.14
CA GLU A 1008 -12.68 45.13 34.40
C GLU A 1008 -13.45 44.93 33.08
N ASP A 1009 -13.01 45.58 32.01
CA ASP A 1009 -13.56 45.44 30.65
C ASP A 1009 -13.36 44.04 30.05
N LEU A 1010 -12.30 43.30 30.41
CA LEU A 1010 -12.11 41.92 29.95
C LEU A 1010 -13.00 40.96 30.75
N GLN A 1011 -13.12 41.16 32.06
CA GLN A 1011 -14.07 40.38 32.86
C GLN A 1011 -15.50 40.62 32.40
N ASN A 1012 -15.84 41.86 32.02
CA ASN A 1012 -17.13 42.19 31.46
C ASN A 1012 -17.34 41.62 30.06
N ARG A 1013 -16.32 41.61 29.17
CA ARG A 1013 -16.43 40.98 27.84
C ARG A 1013 -16.53 39.46 27.91
N LEU A 1014 -15.78 38.81 28.80
CA LEU A 1014 -15.90 37.37 29.02
C LEU A 1014 -17.26 37.02 29.64
N LYS A 1015 -17.78 37.86 30.54
CA LYS A 1015 -19.16 37.74 31.05
C LYS A 1015 -20.21 38.02 29.98
N GLU A 1016 -20.01 39.00 29.09
CA GLU A 1016 -20.91 39.31 27.97
C GLU A 1016 -20.90 38.19 26.92
N GLU A 1017 -19.75 37.56 26.66
CA GLU A 1017 -19.66 36.38 25.79
C GLU A 1017 -20.34 35.16 26.43
N ASP A 1018 -20.15 34.92 27.73
CA ASP A 1018 -20.87 33.90 28.49
C ASP A 1018 -22.39 34.20 28.58
N GLU A 1019 -22.78 35.47 28.68
CA GLU A 1019 -24.17 35.93 28.60
C GLU A 1019 -24.75 35.82 27.19
N SER A 1020 -23.96 36.06 26.14
CA SER A 1020 -24.39 35.87 24.75
C SER A 1020 -24.63 34.39 24.46
N GLY A 1021 -23.80 33.50 25.02
CA GLY A 1021 -24.02 32.05 25.01
C GLY A 1021 -25.28 31.64 25.77
N LYS A 1022 -25.63 32.34 26.87
CA LYS A 1022 -26.92 32.19 27.55
C LYS A 1022 -28.09 32.77 26.76
N ARG A 1023 -27.95 33.92 26.09
CA ARG A 1023 -29.02 34.52 25.27
C ARG A 1023 -29.37 33.67 24.05
N VAL A 1024 -28.37 33.07 23.40
CA VAL A 1024 -28.60 32.09 22.32
C VAL A 1024 -29.33 30.85 22.86
N ARG A 1025 -29.05 30.46 24.11
CA ARG A 1025 -29.80 29.40 24.82
C ARG A 1025 -31.25 29.79 25.08
N ASP A 1026 -31.49 31.00 25.57
CA ASP A 1026 -32.82 31.53 25.88
C ASP A 1026 -33.64 31.86 24.62
N GLU A 1027 -32.99 32.21 23.50
CA GLU A 1027 -33.63 32.42 22.20
C GLU A 1027 -34.02 31.09 21.54
N MET A 1028 -33.17 30.06 21.66
CA MET A 1028 -33.52 28.69 21.24
C MET A 1028 -34.66 28.10 22.09
N GLU A 1029 -34.66 28.33 23.41
CA GLU A 1029 -35.77 27.90 24.29
C GLU A 1029 -37.10 28.64 23.96
N LYS A 1030 -37.03 29.87 23.44
CA LYS A 1030 -38.21 30.63 22.98
C LYS A 1030 -38.71 30.20 21.60
N GLU A 1031 -37.84 29.70 20.72
CA GLU A 1031 -38.23 29.08 19.45
C GLU A 1031 -38.89 27.72 19.68
N ASP A 1032 -38.37 26.90 20.61
CA ASP A 1032 -38.99 25.64 21.05
C ASP A 1032 -40.42 25.84 21.61
N HIS A 1033 -40.67 26.97 22.29
CA HIS A 1033 -42.00 27.33 22.78
C HIS A 1033 -42.97 27.87 21.71
N LYS A 1034 -42.48 28.29 20.54
CA LYS A 1034 -43.32 28.78 19.43
C LYS A 1034 -43.73 27.68 18.45
N GLU A 1035 -42.96 26.60 18.35
CA GLU A 1035 -43.25 25.50 17.41
C GLU A 1035 -44.19 24.42 17.96
N ASN A 1036 -44.57 24.44 19.25
CA ASN A 1036 -45.55 23.51 19.83
C ASN A 1036 -46.66 24.21 20.66
N PRO A 1037 -47.77 24.66 20.04
CA PRO A 1037 -48.93 25.17 20.78
C PRO A 1037 -49.90 24.07 21.26
N THR A 1038 -49.59 22.79 21.04
CA THR A 1038 -50.53 21.68 21.33
C THR A 1038 -49.92 20.64 22.27
N ASN A 1039 -49.97 20.90 23.58
CA ASN A 1039 -50.17 19.91 24.64
C ASN A 1039 -50.09 20.54 26.05
N SER A 1040 -50.89 21.57 26.30
CA SER A 1040 -51.08 22.12 27.66
C SER A 1040 -52.55 22.06 28.07
N THR A 1041 -53.11 20.85 28.16
CA THR A 1041 -54.35 20.60 28.94
C THR A 1041 -54.32 19.17 29.43
N THR A 1042 -53.60 18.91 30.51
CA THR A 1042 -53.96 17.96 31.57
C THR A 1042 -52.89 18.03 32.65
N ASN A 1043 -53.34 18.13 33.90
CA ASN A 1043 -52.58 18.09 35.16
C ASN A 1043 -52.18 19.47 35.71
N GLU A 1044 -53.19 20.33 35.86
CA GLU A 1044 -53.32 21.19 37.04
C GLU A 1044 -53.85 20.33 38.19
N GLU A 1045 -52.98 19.59 38.85
CA GLU A 1045 -53.16 18.99 40.17
C GLU A 1045 -51.76 18.51 40.58
N ASP A 1046 -51.37 18.69 41.85
CA ASP A 1046 -50.02 18.47 42.39
C ASP A 1046 -49.03 19.65 42.31
N LYS A 1047 -49.52 20.85 42.66
CA LYS A 1047 -48.68 21.91 43.26
C LYS A 1047 -49.19 22.27 44.64
N GLU A 1048 -49.00 21.38 45.60
CA GLU A 1048 -49.06 21.72 47.03
C GLU A 1048 -48.35 20.60 47.83
N ASN A 1049 -47.03 20.74 48.00
CA ASN A 1049 -46.20 20.26 49.13
C ASN A 1049 -44.73 20.10 48.67
N GLU A 1050 -43.90 21.09 48.97
CA GLU A 1050 -42.70 20.92 49.82
C GLU A 1050 -41.81 22.18 49.80
N PRO A 1051 -41.35 22.66 50.97
CA PRO A 1051 -40.48 23.84 51.12
C PRO A 1051 -38.98 23.49 51.18
N GLU A 1052 -38.17 24.50 50.86
CA GLU A 1052 -36.83 24.81 51.39
C GLU A 1052 -36.01 23.68 52.07
N GLN A 1053 -35.07 23.08 51.34
CA GLN A 1053 -33.78 22.62 51.90
C GLN A 1053 -32.65 22.77 50.86
N SER A 1054 -32.27 24.01 50.57
CA SER A 1054 -31.03 24.34 49.86
C SER A 1054 -30.15 25.22 50.74
N GLU A 1055 -29.76 24.72 51.91
CA GLU A 1055 -28.86 25.44 52.82
C GLU A 1055 -28.02 24.49 53.69
N LEU A 1056 -27.50 23.39 53.14
CA LEU A 1056 -26.64 22.46 53.91
C LEU A 1056 -25.74 21.57 53.01
N ALA A 1057 -24.94 22.16 52.12
CA ALA A 1057 -23.84 21.41 51.48
C ALA A 1057 -22.61 22.27 51.12
N GLN A 1058 -22.46 23.46 51.71
CA GLN A 1058 -21.22 24.24 51.67
C GLN A 1058 -20.75 24.53 53.09
N LYS A 1059 -20.13 23.54 53.75
CA LYS A 1059 -19.12 23.69 54.82
C LYS A 1059 -18.74 22.31 55.38
N LYS A 1060 -17.43 22.08 55.53
CA LYS A 1060 -16.70 20.82 55.87
C LYS A 1060 -16.42 20.01 54.59
N VAL A 1061 -15.21 20.05 54.03
CA VAL A 1061 -14.03 19.40 54.63
C VAL A 1061 -12.80 20.33 54.54
N LYS A 1062 -12.44 20.88 55.70
CA LYS A 1062 -11.05 21.07 56.13
C LYS A 1062 -10.85 20.04 57.23
N VAL A 1063 -9.62 19.51 57.30
CA VAL A 1063 -9.03 18.65 58.34
C VAL A 1063 -8.98 17.15 57.98
N GLU A 1064 -7.71 16.73 57.89
CA GLU A 1064 -7.08 15.41 57.77
C GLU A 1064 -7.13 14.64 56.45
#